data_AF-A0ABD2HVS3-F1
#
_entry.id   AF-A0ABD2HVS3-F1
#
_cell.length_a   1.000
_cell.length_b   1.000
_cell.length_c   1.000
_cell.angle_alpha   90.00
_cell.angle_beta   90.00
_cell.angle_gamma   90.00
#
_symmetry.space_group_name_H-M   'P 1'
#
loop_
_entity.id
_entity.type
_entity.pdbx_description
1 polymer ?
#
loop_
_entity_poly.entity_id
_entity_poly.type
_entity_poly.pdbx_seq_one_letter_code
_entity_poly.pdbx_strand_id
1 'polypeptide(L)'
;MPSITVPLLIIVIKLLLLLLLHNPRGTWCQNFEKSRSVWVEQGLVKGKIFKIDGRQVQIFRGIPYAEPPVGTLRFKKPVRKQRWEREFSATEYGPPCTQFMDFHKNDRFSAQNMRAESEDCLSLNIFAPYNSEDESGQHPILVWVHGGSFLAGSSDTGIDMEVLARNLAFHNTTFVSVNYRLGLFGFMSVHHPDGHVEGNFGIWDIELALEWVQRNIKQFNGDPTRVTLMGESAGAAAVSALAVSPMTKDLLSGAIALSGSAVAGWAIHRQGGTPPNWDMANIADYIRCNKLIDEADLHDTLAQVPMTERDRWHKHCNLQERIPECLSNSAGQSLNTAEMLACFRLHVNVSESPMFWRALAAELGVSKMVVDGELIIDSGTELVRAGARVPLLTGVARREWAHKKPLFYLFYRYANYSREQVESAVRRIVENGFANTLSARMTNSTVDLVANATFLRYMQDVDFAYDMPGVVARLQDLESDVEFVAPCQAEVDAYVASGVPAFVYSFDFVPRGDVVEEDRRFYPMFGERPVGVRRRDRKRKGHEQDAFHGLDHAFIFTEGYSSNFHLEPYTRRDKAMSRLLTRMITNFVATGDPSTRNFSWPPCGNGTMQHASLNMPPKMIRGPIHFPTPTFWNDEVRMLSKYQMADPSGRANEQAVNELTYEERVQLRAYKRAWYALWAFVFAIALLIWLLIVCAVCHWSRRHNGRSAYDNIVVNR
;
A
#
# COMPACT_ATOMS: atom_id res chain seq x y z
N MET A 1 7.00 -58.29 -58.40
CA MET A 1 7.69 -57.63 -57.27
C MET A 1 7.33 -56.15 -57.33
N PRO A 2 6.38 -55.67 -56.51
CA PRO A 2 5.81 -54.35 -56.68
C PRO A 2 6.66 -53.28 -55.97
N SER A 3 6.63 -52.08 -56.57
CA SER A 3 7.47 -50.92 -56.31
C SER A 3 7.19 -50.27 -54.95
N ILE A 4 8.22 -50.23 -54.10
CA ILE A 4 8.23 -49.53 -52.80
C ILE A 4 8.70 -48.06 -52.96
N THR A 5 8.66 -47.48 -54.16
CA THR A 5 9.29 -46.18 -54.44
C THR A 5 8.37 -44.97 -54.30
N VAL A 6 7.04 -45.15 -54.25
CA VAL A 6 6.07 -44.04 -54.16
C VAL A 6 5.77 -43.58 -52.72
N PRO A 7 5.66 -44.45 -51.70
CA PRO A 7 5.33 -43.99 -50.34
C PRO A 7 6.48 -43.22 -49.69
N LEU A 8 7.73 -43.62 -49.97
CA LEU A 8 8.92 -42.98 -49.40
C LEU A 8 9.12 -41.56 -49.90
N LEU A 9 8.85 -41.31 -51.19
CA LEU A 9 8.99 -39.99 -51.81
C LEU A 9 7.96 -38.99 -51.26
N ILE A 10 6.72 -39.45 -51.01
CA ILE A 10 5.65 -38.61 -50.43
C ILE A 10 5.97 -38.27 -48.96
N ILE A 11 6.56 -39.20 -48.21
CA ILE A 11 7.00 -38.96 -46.83
C ILE A 11 8.14 -37.94 -46.79
N VAL A 12 9.12 -38.06 -47.69
CA VAL A 12 10.25 -37.12 -47.77
C VAL A 12 9.80 -35.72 -48.19
N ILE A 13 8.87 -35.60 -49.14
CA ILE A 13 8.30 -34.31 -49.56
C ILE A 13 7.48 -33.67 -48.43
N LYS A 14 6.70 -34.46 -47.67
CA LYS A 14 5.96 -33.94 -46.49
C LYS A 14 6.91 -33.50 -45.37
N LEU A 15 8.01 -34.20 -45.13
CA LEU A 15 9.04 -33.82 -44.16
C LEU A 15 9.77 -32.54 -44.57
N LEU A 16 10.11 -32.37 -45.85
CA LEU A 16 10.71 -31.15 -46.39
C LEU A 16 9.76 -29.94 -46.35
N LEU A 17 8.46 -30.13 -46.59
CA LEU A 17 7.45 -29.08 -46.45
C LEU A 17 7.19 -28.70 -44.97
N LEU A 18 7.25 -29.67 -44.04
CA LEU A 18 7.17 -29.41 -42.60
C LEU A 18 8.40 -28.64 -42.07
N LEU A 19 9.58 -28.89 -42.63
CA LEU A 19 10.81 -28.16 -42.32
C LEU A 19 10.83 -26.74 -42.91
N LEU A 20 10.20 -26.50 -44.07
CA LEU A 20 10.08 -25.17 -44.67
C LEU A 20 8.95 -24.30 -44.07
N LEU A 21 7.93 -24.93 -43.46
CA LEU A 21 6.88 -24.25 -42.69
C LEU A 21 7.27 -23.96 -41.23
N HIS A 22 8.35 -24.57 -40.73
CA HIS A 22 9.02 -24.20 -39.47
C HIS A 22 10.17 -23.21 -39.74
N ASN A 23 9.89 -22.14 -40.49
CA ASN A 23 10.75 -20.96 -40.47
C ASN A 23 10.19 -20.01 -39.40
N PRO A 24 10.78 -19.96 -38.20
CA PRO A 24 10.32 -19.01 -37.19
C PRO A 24 10.71 -17.62 -37.70
N ARG A 25 9.76 -16.91 -38.31
CA ARG A 25 9.79 -15.44 -38.29
C ARG A 25 9.40 -14.94 -36.89
N GLY A 26 10.10 -15.44 -35.90
CA GLY A 26 10.31 -14.78 -34.63
C GLY A 26 11.78 -14.44 -34.65
N THR A 27 12.11 -13.15 -34.69
CA THR A 27 13.45 -12.66 -34.40
C THR A 27 13.93 -13.32 -33.12
N TRP A 28 14.77 -14.35 -33.23
CA TRP A 28 15.64 -14.75 -32.16
C TRP A 28 16.58 -13.57 -31.93
N CYS A 29 16.21 -12.66 -31.03
CA CYS A 29 17.21 -11.83 -30.38
C CYS A 29 18.16 -12.82 -29.70
N GLN A 30 19.35 -12.97 -30.25
CA GLN A 30 20.43 -13.62 -29.53
C GLN A 30 20.73 -12.73 -28.32
N ASN A 31 20.29 -13.17 -27.13
CA ASN A 31 20.77 -12.61 -25.87
C ASN A 31 22.25 -12.92 -25.78
N PHE A 32 23.07 -11.97 -26.22
CA PHE A 32 24.50 -12.03 -26.04
C PHE A 32 24.80 -11.83 -24.56
N GLU A 33 24.92 -12.93 -23.81
CA GLU A 33 25.30 -12.91 -22.40
C GLU A 33 26.84 -12.97 -22.31
N LYS A 34 27.44 -11.85 -21.89
CA LYS A 34 28.85 -11.80 -21.44
C LYS A 34 28.89 -11.44 -19.96
N SER A 35 29.87 -11.95 -19.23
CA SER A 35 30.13 -11.47 -17.87
C SER A 35 30.95 -10.19 -17.89
N ARG A 36 30.72 -9.31 -16.91
CA ARG A 36 31.53 -8.11 -16.65
C ARG A 36 31.83 -8.04 -15.17
N SER A 37 33.08 -7.75 -14.83
CA SER A 37 33.51 -7.59 -13.45
C SER A 37 33.96 -6.15 -13.19
N VAL A 38 33.50 -5.58 -12.08
CA VAL A 38 33.69 -4.19 -11.71
C VAL A 38 34.19 -4.12 -10.27
N TRP A 39 35.21 -3.30 -10.02
CA TRP A 39 35.73 -3.07 -8.66
C TRP A 39 34.87 -2.06 -7.93
N VAL A 40 34.42 -2.42 -6.72
CA VAL A 40 33.78 -1.51 -5.75
C VAL A 40 34.61 -1.49 -4.46
N GLU A 41 34.27 -0.62 -3.51
CA GLU A 41 35.01 -0.47 -2.23
C GLU A 41 35.14 -1.78 -1.45
N GLN A 42 34.11 -2.63 -1.51
CA GLN A 42 34.05 -3.93 -0.83
C GLN A 42 34.82 -5.05 -1.57
N GLY A 43 35.05 -4.93 -2.88
CA GLY A 43 35.74 -5.96 -3.66
C GLY A 43 35.27 -6.04 -5.11
N LEU A 44 35.59 -7.15 -5.79
CA LEU A 44 35.21 -7.37 -7.19
C LEU A 44 33.76 -7.89 -7.29
N VAL A 45 32.94 -7.30 -8.16
CA VAL A 45 31.54 -7.70 -8.42
C VAL A 45 31.40 -8.15 -9.86
N LYS A 46 30.84 -9.34 -10.08
CA LYS A 46 30.55 -9.90 -11.41
C LYS A 46 29.07 -9.81 -11.74
N GLY A 47 28.74 -9.09 -12.81
CA GLY A 47 27.41 -9.02 -13.41
C GLY A 47 27.39 -9.57 -14.83
N LYS A 48 26.33 -9.23 -15.56
CA LYS A 48 26.10 -9.64 -16.95
C LYS A 48 25.90 -8.43 -17.86
N ILE A 49 26.38 -8.54 -19.09
CA ILE A 49 26.02 -7.67 -20.20
C ILE A 49 24.95 -8.39 -20.99
N PHE A 50 23.84 -7.69 -21.24
CA PHE A 50 22.74 -8.14 -22.09
C PHE A 50 22.68 -7.29 -23.35
N LYS A 51 22.22 -7.90 -24.45
CA LYS A 51 21.91 -7.20 -25.70
C LYS A 51 20.41 -7.24 -25.94
N ILE A 52 19.72 -6.15 -25.63
CA ILE A 52 18.27 -6.00 -25.77
C ILE A 52 18.01 -5.02 -26.92
N ASP A 53 17.16 -5.38 -27.88
CA ASP A 53 16.84 -4.56 -29.06
C ASP A 53 18.07 -3.97 -29.79
N GLY A 54 19.16 -4.74 -29.83
CA GLY A 54 20.42 -4.34 -30.48
C GLY A 54 21.35 -3.46 -29.63
N ARG A 55 20.93 -2.98 -28.46
CA ARG A 55 21.72 -2.14 -27.54
C ARG A 55 22.22 -2.94 -26.34
N GLN A 56 23.38 -2.57 -25.80
CA GLN A 56 23.97 -3.23 -24.65
C GLN A 56 23.55 -2.56 -23.33
N VAL A 57 23.31 -3.37 -22.31
CA VAL A 57 23.03 -2.95 -20.93
C VAL A 57 23.86 -3.84 -20.01
N GLN A 58 24.50 -3.24 -19.01
CA GLN A 58 25.15 -4.00 -17.93
C GLN A 58 24.20 -4.08 -16.74
N ILE A 59 24.05 -5.29 -16.19
CA ILE A 59 23.11 -5.60 -15.13
C ILE A 59 23.83 -6.37 -14.03
N PHE A 60 23.72 -5.85 -12.81
CA PHE A 60 24.24 -6.45 -11.58
C PHE A 60 23.10 -6.56 -10.58
N ARG A 61 22.87 -7.73 -10.01
CA ARG A 61 21.72 -8.01 -9.14
C ARG A 61 22.19 -8.59 -7.82
N GLY A 62 21.55 -8.20 -6.72
CA GLY A 62 21.81 -8.72 -5.38
C GLY A 62 23.14 -8.30 -4.77
N ILE A 63 23.67 -7.11 -5.08
CA ILE A 63 24.90 -6.61 -4.46
C ILE A 63 24.61 -6.25 -3.00
N PRO A 64 25.28 -6.84 -2.00
CA PRO A 64 25.08 -6.49 -0.61
C PRO A 64 25.71 -5.14 -0.29
N TYR A 65 24.91 -4.19 0.21
CA TYR A 65 25.41 -2.87 0.65
C TYR A 65 25.63 -2.79 2.16
N ALA A 66 25.03 -3.71 2.93
CA ALA A 66 25.13 -3.77 4.38
C ALA A 66 25.42 -5.20 4.88
N GLU A 67 25.92 -5.31 6.11
CA GLU A 67 25.95 -6.59 6.82
C GLU A 67 24.53 -7.12 7.09
N PRO A 68 24.36 -8.45 7.14
CA PRO A 68 23.08 -9.06 7.45
C PRO A 68 22.55 -8.55 8.81
N PRO A 69 21.35 -7.96 8.88
CA PRO A 69 20.78 -7.39 10.11
C PRO A 69 20.20 -8.46 11.05
N VAL A 70 20.94 -9.55 11.26
CA VAL A 70 20.54 -10.72 12.05
C VAL A 70 21.18 -10.73 13.45
N GLY A 71 20.58 -11.46 14.38
CA GLY A 71 21.10 -11.64 15.74
C GLY A 71 21.36 -10.30 16.44
N THR A 72 22.60 -10.04 16.83
CA THR A 72 22.98 -8.80 17.53
C THR A 72 22.87 -7.52 16.68
N LEU A 73 22.70 -7.65 15.36
CA LEU A 73 22.45 -6.54 14.43
C LEU A 73 20.96 -6.32 14.14
N ARG A 74 20.08 -7.21 14.61
CA ARG A 74 18.64 -7.01 14.52
C ARG A 74 18.24 -5.78 15.34
N PHE A 75 17.26 -5.01 14.82
CA PHE A 75 16.79 -3.77 15.46
C PHE A 75 17.95 -2.81 15.80
N LYS A 76 18.84 -2.62 14.83
CA LYS A 76 19.91 -1.62 14.83
C LYS A 76 19.97 -0.94 13.48
N LYS A 77 20.58 0.24 13.45
CA LYS A 77 21.04 0.87 12.20
C LYS A 77 21.89 -0.13 11.40
N PRO A 78 21.74 -0.16 10.07
CA PRO A 78 22.51 -1.07 9.23
C PRO A 78 24.00 -0.75 9.32
N VAL A 79 24.83 -1.77 9.16
CA VAL A 79 26.29 -1.65 9.20
C VAL A 79 26.81 -1.84 7.79
N ARG A 80 27.74 -1.00 7.34
CA ARG A 80 28.36 -1.12 6.00
C ARG A 80 28.93 -2.52 5.80
N LYS A 81 28.71 -3.08 4.59
CA LYS A 81 29.24 -4.38 4.22
C LYS A 81 30.76 -4.38 4.25
N GLN A 82 31.36 -5.35 4.92
CA GLN A 82 32.79 -5.60 4.94
C GLN A 82 33.29 -6.09 3.58
N ARG A 83 34.60 -5.98 3.37
CA ARG A 83 35.22 -6.46 2.14
C ARG A 83 35.05 -7.97 1.98
N TRP A 84 34.78 -8.41 0.77
CA TRP A 84 34.79 -9.82 0.40
C TRP A 84 36.09 -10.17 -0.34
N GLU A 85 36.64 -11.36 -0.05
CA GLU A 85 37.92 -11.78 -0.63
C GLU A 85 37.78 -12.30 -2.07
N ARG A 86 36.65 -12.95 -2.37
CA ARG A 86 36.38 -13.56 -3.67
C ARG A 86 35.42 -12.71 -4.48
N GLU A 87 35.55 -12.74 -5.79
CA GLU A 87 34.61 -12.09 -6.71
C GLU A 87 33.15 -12.46 -6.37
N PHE A 88 32.33 -11.44 -6.09
CA PHE A 88 30.93 -11.61 -5.74
C PHE A 88 30.07 -11.75 -7.00
N SER A 89 29.27 -12.82 -7.07
CA SER A 89 28.40 -13.09 -8.22
C SER A 89 27.08 -12.33 -8.12
N ALA A 90 27.05 -11.11 -8.65
CA ALA A 90 25.85 -10.28 -8.73
C ALA A 90 25.03 -10.58 -10.00
N THR A 91 24.71 -11.86 -10.21
CA THR A 91 23.97 -12.30 -11.40
C THR A 91 22.50 -12.57 -11.15
N GLU A 92 22.09 -12.77 -9.89
CA GLU A 92 20.71 -13.04 -9.49
C GLU A 92 20.24 -12.00 -8.48
N TYR A 93 18.93 -11.79 -8.37
CA TYR A 93 18.40 -10.89 -7.34
C TYR A 93 18.74 -11.42 -5.94
N GLY A 94 19.00 -10.48 -5.02
CA GLY A 94 19.10 -10.81 -3.60
C GLY A 94 17.73 -11.23 -3.04
N PRO A 95 17.72 -11.95 -1.91
CA PRO A 95 16.48 -12.37 -1.27
C PRO A 95 15.66 -11.14 -0.83
N PRO A 96 14.33 -11.15 -1.01
CA PRO A 96 13.44 -10.16 -0.41
C PRO A 96 13.54 -10.16 1.11
N CYS A 97 13.26 -9.02 1.74
CA CYS A 97 13.16 -8.95 3.20
C CYS A 97 11.91 -9.69 3.69
N THR A 98 11.94 -10.22 4.91
CA THR A 98 10.77 -10.86 5.55
C THR A 98 9.56 -9.93 5.58
N GLN A 99 8.40 -10.42 5.11
CA GLN A 99 7.19 -9.62 4.90
C GLN A 99 6.04 -10.05 5.82
N PHE A 100 5.10 -9.13 6.00
CA PHE A 100 3.94 -9.30 6.88
C PHE A 100 2.61 -9.17 6.13
N MET A 101 2.65 -8.97 4.81
CA MET A 101 1.49 -8.98 3.91
C MET A 101 1.81 -9.74 2.61
N ASP A 102 0.80 -10.37 2.01
CA ASP A 102 0.99 -11.29 0.88
C ASP A 102 0.67 -10.69 -0.51
N PHE A 103 0.35 -9.39 -0.64
CA PHE A 103 -0.16 -8.85 -1.91
C PHE A 103 0.87 -8.81 -3.07
N HIS A 104 2.16 -8.96 -2.81
CA HIS A 104 3.20 -9.12 -3.84
C HIS A 104 3.67 -10.57 -4.02
N LYS A 105 3.17 -11.53 -3.23
CA LYS A 105 3.59 -12.94 -3.29
C LYS A 105 3.37 -13.59 -4.66
N ASN A 106 2.36 -13.13 -5.39
CA ASN A 106 1.98 -13.60 -6.72
C ASN A 106 2.30 -12.60 -7.83
N ASP A 107 3.18 -11.62 -7.58
CA ASP A 107 3.63 -10.66 -8.57
C ASP A 107 4.24 -11.34 -9.80
N ARG A 108 3.93 -10.86 -11.00
CA ARG A 108 4.26 -11.56 -12.24
C ARG A 108 5.77 -11.72 -12.44
N PHE A 109 6.57 -10.77 -11.96
CA PHE A 109 8.00 -10.70 -12.21
C PHE A 109 8.82 -11.22 -11.03
N SER A 110 8.34 -11.01 -9.81
CA SER A 110 9.08 -11.32 -8.57
C SER A 110 8.55 -12.54 -7.79
N ALA A 111 7.40 -13.13 -8.13
CA ALA A 111 6.80 -14.23 -7.34
C ALA A 111 7.71 -15.44 -7.10
N GLN A 112 8.68 -15.72 -7.97
CA GLN A 112 9.67 -16.76 -7.72
C GLN A 112 10.67 -16.34 -6.65
N ASN A 113 11.21 -15.12 -6.75
CA ASN A 113 12.17 -14.56 -5.80
C ASN A 113 11.51 -14.32 -4.42
N MET A 114 10.24 -13.94 -4.39
CA MET A 114 9.43 -13.78 -3.16
C MET A 114 9.30 -15.05 -2.31
N ARG A 115 9.71 -16.22 -2.80
CA ARG A 115 9.75 -17.45 -1.98
C ARG A 115 11.02 -17.57 -1.15
N ALA A 116 12.02 -16.74 -1.43
CA ALA A 116 13.34 -16.76 -0.80
C ALA A 116 13.49 -15.62 0.22
N GLU A 117 12.42 -15.23 0.92
CA GLU A 117 12.47 -14.21 1.96
C GLU A 117 13.53 -14.53 3.03
N SER A 118 14.28 -13.51 3.45
CA SER A 118 15.37 -13.62 4.42
C SER A 118 15.51 -12.34 5.24
N GLU A 119 16.04 -12.43 6.47
CA GLU A 119 16.52 -11.23 7.18
C GLU A 119 17.83 -10.69 6.57
N ASP A 120 18.65 -11.56 5.97
CA ASP A 120 19.81 -11.16 5.16
C ASP A 120 19.34 -10.72 3.77
N CYS A 121 18.74 -9.54 3.69
CA CYS A 121 18.07 -9.03 2.49
C CYS A 121 18.62 -7.70 1.95
N LEU A 122 19.56 -7.07 2.67
CA LEU A 122 20.06 -5.72 2.41
C LEU A 122 20.98 -5.68 1.18
N SER A 123 20.34 -5.69 0.01
CA SER A 123 20.98 -5.73 -1.30
C SER A 123 20.37 -4.72 -2.27
N LEU A 124 21.14 -4.39 -3.31
CA LEU A 124 20.71 -3.51 -4.39
C LEU A 124 21.04 -4.10 -5.76
N ASN A 125 20.36 -3.60 -6.78
CA ASN A 125 20.52 -4.00 -8.17
C ASN A 125 20.86 -2.77 -9.01
N ILE A 126 21.65 -2.93 -10.07
CA ILE A 126 22.09 -1.86 -10.96
C ILE A 126 21.83 -2.27 -12.40
N PHE A 127 21.15 -1.40 -13.15
CA PHE A 127 20.90 -1.51 -14.58
C PHE A 127 21.44 -0.26 -15.23
N ALA A 128 22.58 -0.37 -15.90
CA ALA A 128 23.27 0.79 -16.46
C ALA A 128 23.44 0.67 -17.97
N PRO A 129 23.40 1.81 -18.70
CA PRO A 129 23.82 1.84 -20.09
C PRO A 129 25.26 1.31 -20.19
N TYR A 130 25.55 0.57 -21.26
CA TYR A 130 26.89 0.05 -21.51
C TYR A 130 27.21 0.17 -22.99
N ASN A 131 28.43 0.63 -23.29
CA ASN A 131 28.98 0.66 -24.64
C ASN A 131 30.40 0.09 -24.59
N SER A 132 30.61 -1.07 -25.21
CA SER A 132 31.93 -1.69 -25.29
C SER A 132 32.98 -0.86 -26.03
N GLU A 133 32.56 0.12 -26.84
CA GLU A 133 33.46 1.03 -27.55
C GLU A 133 33.83 2.28 -26.74
N ASP A 134 33.01 2.66 -25.75
CA ASP A 134 33.22 3.83 -24.90
C ASP A 134 32.65 3.58 -23.49
N GLU A 135 33.54 3.20 -22.57
CA GLU A 135 33.20 2.97 -21.16
C GLU A 135 33.35 4.24 -20.30
N SER A 136 33.65 5.41 -20.88
CA SER A 136 33.89 6.64 -20.12
C SER A 136 32.62 7.40 -19.76
N GLY A 137 31.50 7.07 -20.40
CA GLY A 137 30.21 7.73 -20.19
C GLY A 137 29.74 7.67 -18.73
N GLN A 138 29.21 8.78 -18.23
CA GLN A 138 28.55 8.86 -16.92
C GLN A 138 27.11 9.36 -17.09
N HIS A 139 26.20 8.67 -16.43
CA HIS A 139 24.77 8.80 -16.62
C HIS A 139 24.07 9.24 -15.32
N PRO A 140 23.06 10.12 -15.40
CA PRO A 140 22.16 10.38 -14.28
C PRO A 140 21.62 9.09 -13.66
N ILE A 141 21.43 9.10 -12.35
CA ILE A 141 21.06 7.91 -11.57
C ILE A 141 19.65 8.08 -11.04
N LEU A 142 18.82 7.07 -11.25
CA LEU A 142 17.52 6.92 -10.63
C LEU A 142 17.58 5.78 -9.61
N VAL A 143 17.44 6.09 -8.32
CA VAL A 143 17.36 5.09 -7.25
C VAL A 143 15.90 4.85 -6.89
N TRP A 144 15.45 3.61 -7.00
CA TRP A 144 14.07 3.18 -6.77
C TRP A 144 13.89 2.55 -5.40
N VAL A 145 12.93 3.10 -4.64
CA VAL A 145 12.43 2.58 -3.37
C VAL A 145 11.02 2.05 -3.59
N HIS A 146 10.85 0.74 -3.45
CA HIS A 146 9.56 0.10 -3.67
C HIS A 146 8.53 0.49 -2.58
N GLY A 147 7.26 0.52 -2.98
CA GLY A 147 6.12 0.66 -2.08
C GLY A 147 5.78 -0.64 -1.36
N GLY A 148 4.56 -0.68 -0.79
CA GLY A 148 4.01 -1.86 -0.13
C GLY A 148 3.69 -1.67 1.36
N SER A 149 3.19 -0.49 1.73
CA SER A 149 2.78 -0.12 3.10
C SER A 149 3.88 -0.36 4.15
N PHE A 150 5.15 -0.36 3.74
CA PHE A 150 6.30 -0.78 4.53
C PHE A 150 6.21 -2.21 5.11
N LEU A 151 5.20 -3.01 4.74
CA LEU A 151 4.96 -4.38 5.23
C LEU A 151 5.36 -5.46 4.21
N ALA A 152 5.44 -5.10 2.94
CA ALA A 152 5.70 -6.00 1.83
C ALA A 152 6.42 -5.29 0.68
N GLY A 153 6.90 -6.08 -0.29
CA GLY A 153 7.60 -5.61 -1.48
C GLY A 153 9.10 -5.93 -1.48
N SER A 154 9.70 -5.77 -2.65
CA SER A 154 11.13 -6.03 -2.90
C SER A 154 11.64 -5.16 -4.06
N SER A 155 12.95 -5.08 -4.18
CA SER A 155 13.68 -4.35 -5.22
C SER A 155 13.42 -4.83 -6.66
N ASP A 156 12.79 -5.99 -6.84
CA ASP A 156 12.37 -6.57 -8.13
C ASP A 156 10.83 -6.66 -8.27
N THR A 157 10.07 -6.23 -7.25
CA THR A 157 8.61 -6.22 -7.29
C THR A 157 8.14 -5.34 -8.42
N GLY A 158 7.39 -5.93 -9.34
CA GLY A 158 6.79 -5.21 -10.44
C GLY A 158 7.76 -4.54 -11.41
N ILE A 159 8.91 -5.16 -11.65
CA ILE A 159 9.92 -4.68 -12.60
C ILE A 159 10.13 -5.72 -13.70
N ASP A 160 9.79 -5.35 -14.93
CA ASP A 160 10.18 -6.08 -16.13
C ASP A 160 11.55 -5.58 -16.60
N MET A 161 12.55 -6.47 -16.59
CA MET A 161 13.93 -6.15 -17.02
C MET A 161 13.99 -5.52 -18.41
N GLU A 162 13.22 -6.02 -19.37
CA GLU A 162 13.30 -5.49 -20.74
C GLU A 162 12.65 -4.12 -20.85
N VAL A 163 11.53 -3.90 -20.17
CA VAL A 163 10.85 -2.59 -20.13
C VAL A 163 11.74 -1.57 -19.43
N LEU A 164 12.32 -1.94 -18.30
CA LEU A 164 13.27 -1.11 -17.55
C LEU A 164 14.47 -0.71 -18.44
N ALA A 165 15.06 -1.66 -19.15
CA ALA A 165 16.15 -1.38 -20.08
C ALA A 165 15.72 -0.40 -21.19
N ARG A 166 14.55 -0.61 -21.79
CA ARG A 166 13.99 0.24 -22.86
C ARG A 166 13.68 1.66 -22.37
N ASN A 167 13.15 1.79 -21.16
CA ASN A 167 12.67 3.06 -20.66
C ASN A 167 13.78 3.87 -19.98
N LEU A 168 14.72 3.24 -19.28
CA LEU A 168 15.73 3.97 -18.50
C LEU A 168 17.13 3.85 -19.10
N ALA A 169 17.69 2.64 -19.19
CA ALA A 169 19.07 2.45 -19.66
C ALA A 169 19.25 2.97 -21.10
N PHE A 170 18.27 2.77 -21.97
CA PHE A 170 18.30 3.28 -23.34
C PHE A 170 18.13 4.80 -23.44
N HIS A 171 17.66 5.42 -22.38
CA HIS A 171 17.57 6.86 -22.19
C HIS A 171 18.74 7.41 -21.35
N ASN A 172 19.90 6.72 -21.36
CA ASN A 172 21.12 7.15 -20.70
C ASN A 172 20.93 7.43 -19.20
N THR A 173 20.08 6.64 -18.54
CA THR A 173 19.82 6.72 -17.11
C THR A 173 20.23 5.40 -16.47
N THR A 174 21.11 5.48 -15.46
CA THR A 174 21.46 4.33 -14.62
C THR A 174 20.37 4.13 -13.58
N PHE A 175 19.80 2.95 -13.52
CA PHE A 175 18.76 2.60 -12.56
C PHE A 175 19.34 1.74 -11.43
N VAL A 176 18.99 2.07 -10.20
CA VAL A 176 19.32 1.29 -9.00
C VAL A 176 18.03 0.95 -8.28
N SER A 177 17.80 -0.31 -7.90
CA SER A 177 16.70 -0.67 -6.99
C SER A 177 17.23 -1.26 -5.69
N VAL A 178 16.60 -0.93 -4.57
CA VAL A 178 17.10 -1.29 -3.23
C VAL A 178 16.07 -2.10 -2.45
N ASN A 179 16.54 -3.14 -1.75
CA ASN A 179 15.78 -3.79 -0.67
C ASN A 179 16.05 -3.03 0.63
N TYR A 180 15.05 -2.92 1.50
CA TYR A 180 15.16 -2.38 2.85
C TYR A 180 14.26 -3.17 3.82
N ARG A 181 14.58 -3.18 5.12
CA ARG A 181 13.79 -3.94 6.11
C ARG A 181 12.36 -3.44 6.20
N LEU A 182 11.43 -4.38 6.38
CA LEU A 182 9.99 -4.15 6.39
C LEU A 182 9.36 -4.55 7.74
N GLY A 183 8.14 -4.07 7.98
CA GLY A 183 7.31 -4.33 9.15
C GLY A 183 8.07 -4.22 10.46
N LEU A 184 7.93 -5.23 11.32
CA LEU A 184 8.60 -5.26 12.62
C LEU A 184 10.12 -5.01 12.50
N PHE A 185 10.79 -5.65 11.54
CA PHE A 185 12.24 -5.55 11.38
C PHE A 185 12.71 -4.16 10.92
N GLY A 186 11.87 -3.46 10.16
CA GLY A 186 12.18 -2.13 9.63
C GLY A 186 11.72 -0.98 10.53
N PHE A 187 10.64 -1.15 11.28
CA PHE A 187 9.88 -0.02 11.82
C PHE A 187 9.52 -0.14 13.30
N MET A 188 9.83 -1.26 13.98
CA MET A 188 9.69 -1.34 15.44
C MET A 188 10.45 -0.17 16.09
N SER A 189 9.78 0.51 17.02
CA SER A 189 10.40 1.60 17.78
C SER A 189 10.79 1.14 19.18
N VAL A 190 11.82 1.76 19.74
CA VAL A 190 12.30 1.51 21.09
C VAL A 190 12.47 2.86 21.77
N HIS A 191 11.60 3.15 22.73
CA HIS A 191 11.72 4.35 23.56
C HIS A 191 12.57 4.07 24.80
N HIS A 192 13.62 4.86 24.97
CA HIS A 192 14.51 4.77 26.12
C HIS A 192 14.09 5.74 27.23
N PRO A 193 14.42 5.45 28.50
CA PRO A 193 14.06 6.32 29.62
C PRO A 193 14.67 7.74 29.57
N ASP A 194 15.75 7.92 28.82
CA ASP A 194 16.40 9.22 28.60
C ASP A 194 15.75 10.06 27.47
N GLY A 195 14.69 9.54 26.85
CA GLY A 195 13.97 10.18 25.75
C GLY A 195 14.54 9.85 24.36
N HIS A 196 15.61 9.06 24.26
CA HIS A 196 16.11 8.58 22.97
C HIS A 196 15.14 7.57 22.34
N VAL A 197 14.95 7.66 21.02
CA VAL A 197 14.10 6.75 20.25
C VAL A 197 14.96 6.06 19.20
N GLU A 198 15.06 4.73 19.28
CA GLU A 198 15.58 3.92 18.17
C GLU A 198 14.41 3.45 17.30
N GLY A 199 14.58 3.48 15.97
CA GLY A 199 13.55 3.09 15.02
C GLY A 199 13.99 3.40 13.60
N ASN A 200 13.02 3.46 12.67
CA ASN A 200 13.26 3.79 11.26
C ASN A 200 14.37 2.94 10.60
N PHE A 201 14.61 1.72 11.07
CA PHE A 201 15.69 0.86 10.61
C PHE A 201 15.63 0.63 9.09
N GLY A 202 14.43 0.47 8.53
CA GLY A 202 14.20 0.36 7.09
C GLY A 202 14.54 1.64 6.32
N ILE A 203 14.40 2.82 6.93
CA ILE A 203 14.78 4.09 6.28
C ILE A 203 16.29 4.31 6.36
N TRP A 204 16.92 3.92 7.48
CA TRP A 204 18.37 3.87 7.61
C TRP A 204 19.01 2.91 6.60
N ASP A 205 18.34 1.81 6.24
CA ASP A 205 18.78 0.90 5.17
C ASP A 205 18.87 1.61 3.81
N ILE A 206 17.86 2.41 3.47
CA ILE A 206 17.83 3.19 2.23
C ILE A 206 18.92 4.27 2.25
N GLU A 207 19.12 4.96 3.38
CA GLU A 207 20.19 5.94 3.55
C GLU A 207 21.57 5.31 3.32
N LEU A 208 21.85 4.14 3.93
CA LEU A 208 23.11 3.43 3.73
C LEU A 208 23.29 2.95 2.28
N ALA A 209 22.20 2.54 1.61
CA ALA A 209 22.25 2.21 0.19
C ALA A 209 22.61 3.44 -0.67
N LEU A 210 22.13 4.63 -0.33
CA LEU A 210 22.52 5.89 -0.98
C LEU A 210 23.99 6.22 -0.74
N GLU A 211 24.51 6.02 0.47
CA GLU A 211 25.96 6.15 0.72
C GLU A 211 26.76 5.18 -0.15
N TRP A 212 26.29 3.93 -0.30
CA TRP A 212 26.93 2.94 -1.16
C TRP A 212 26.94 3.40 -2.62
N VAL A 213 25.80 3.93 -3.11
CA VAL A 213 25.69 4.50 -4.47
C VAL A 213 26.71 5.61 -4.66
N GLN A 214 26.77 6.58 -3.75
CA GLN A 214 27.73 7.70 -3.83
C GLN A 214 29.19 7.22 -3.96
N ARG A 215 29.57 6.17 -3.22
CA ARG A 215 30.93 5.65 -3.19
C ARG A 215 31.30 4.79 -4.41
N ASN A 216 30.33 4.10 -5.02
CA ASN A 216 30.63 3.00 -5.95
C ASN A 216 30.05 3.18 -7.36
N ILE A 217 28.99 3.97 -7.54
CA ILE A 217 28.19 3.95 -8.77
C ILE A 217 28.94 4.42 -10.02
N LYS A 218 29.99 5.22 -9.84
CA LYS A 218 30.88 5.67 -10.92
C LYS A 218 31.48 4.50 -11.71
N GLN A 219 31.73 3.38 -11.04
CA GLN A 219 32.30 2.18 -11.64
C GLN A 219 31.31 1.45 -12.57
N PHE A 220 30.03 1.79 -12.45
CA PHE A 220 28.92 1.28 -13.26
C PHE A 220 28.39 2.33 -14.23
N ASN A 221 29.21 3.33 -14.61
CA ASN A 221 28.83 4.41 -15.52
C ASN A 221 27.73 5.35 -14.97
N GLY A 222 27.51 5.41 -13.66
CA GLY A 222 26.66 6.42 -13.03
C GLY A 222 27.41 7.69 -12.64
N ASP A 223 26.71 8.82 -12.59
CA ASP A 223 27.21 10.10 -12.12
C ASP A 223 26.74 10.37 -10.68
N PRO A 224 27.61 10.23 -9.66
CA PRO A 224 27.21 10.40 -8.25
C PRO A 224 26.72 11.82 -7.91
N THR A 225 26.96 12.82 -8.77
CA THR A 225 26.46 14.20 -8.57
C THR A 225 25.01 14.39 -9.03
N ARG A 226 24.44 13.40 -9.75
CA ARG A 226 23.09 13.43 -10.31
C ARG A 226 22.29 12.20 -9.88
N VAL A 227 22.06 12.08 -8.56
CA VAL A 227 21.28 11.01 -7.94
C VAL A 227 19.88 11.51 -7.61
N THR A 228 18.87 10.99 -8.33
CA THR A 228 17.46 11.23 -8.03
C THR A 228 16.88 10.02 -7.34
N LEU A 229 16.28 10.23 -6.16
CA LEU A 229 15.56 9.20 -5.43
C LEU A 229 14.11 9.17 -5.89
N MET A 230 13.56 7.99 -6.15
CA MET A 230 12.20 7.79 -6.65
C MET A 230 11.53 6.65 -5.90
N GLY A 231 10.26 6.82 -5.56
CA GLY A 231 9.47 5.74 -4.97
C GLY A 231 7.99 5.92 -5.23
N GLU A 232 7.22 4.89 -4.88
CA GLU A 232 5.76 4.90 -4.93
C GLU A 232 5.16 4.50 -3.58
N SER A 233 4.00 5.08 -3.23
CA SER A 233 3.28 4.75 -2.01
C SER A 233 4.15 4.92 -0.74
N ALA A 234 4.31 3.88 0.07
CA ALA A 234 5.26 3.85 1.19
C ALA A 234 6.70 4.21 0.77
N GLY A 235 7.14 3.75 -0.41
CA GLY A 235 8.43 4.13 -0.97
C GLY A 235 8.49 5.63 -1.25
N ALA A 236 7.44 6.23 -1.81
CA ALA A 236 7.34 7.68 -2.02
C ALA A 236 7.34 8.46 -0.69
N ALA A 237 6.71 7.93 0.36
CA ALA A 237 6.78 8.54 1.69
C ALA A 237 8.20 8.50 2.28
N ALA A 238 8.94 7.39 2.09
CA ALA A 238 10.36 7.32 2.44
C ALA A 238 11.21 8.28 1.61
N VAL A 239 10.96 8.38 0.30
CA VAL A 239 11.63 9.35 -0.58
C VAL A 239 11.38 10.78 -0.12
N SER A 240 10.14 11.13 0.19
CA SER A 240 9.75 12.45 0.71
C SER A 240 10.50 12.78 2.01
N ALA A 241 10.55 11.84 2.96
CA ALA A 241 11.31 12.01 4.21
C ALA A 241 12.82 12.14 3.97
N LEU A 242 13.41 11.29 3.12
CA LEU A 242 14.82 11.32 2.77
C LEU A 242 15.19 12.52 1.91
N ALA A 243 14.28 13.12 1.14
CA ALA A 243 14.55 14.33 0.37
C ALA A 243 14.79 15.55 1.28
N VAL A 244 14.25 15.51 2.51
CA VAL A 244 14.32 16.59 3.49
C VAL A 244 15.12 16.26 4.75
N SER A 245 15.51 14.99 4.94
CA SER A 245 16.36 14.54 6.06
C SER A 245 17.74 15.22 6.07
N PRO A 246 18.31 15.58 7.23
CA PRO A 246 19.68 16.08 7.30
C PRO A 246 20.74 15.04 6.89
N MET A 247 20.47 13.75 7.09
CA MET A 247 21.44 12.66 6.84
C MET A 247 21.74 12.45 5.36
N THR A 248 20.82 12.85 4.48
CA THR A 248 20.91 12.69 3.02
C THR A 248 21.23 14.00 2.30
N LYS A 249 21.65 15.05 3.03
CA LYS A 249 21.82 16.40 2.49
C LYS A 249 22.66 16.46 1.21
N ASP A 250 23.74 15.68 1.19
CA ASP A 250 24.72 15.67 0.10
C ASP A 250 24.65 14.37 -0.74
N LEU A 251 23.58 13.58 -0.58
CA LEU A 251 23.43 12.30 -1.29
C LEU A 251 22.51 12.39 -2.51
N LEU A 252 21.67 13.43 -2.61
CA LEU A 252 20.59 13.54 -3.59
C LEU A 252 20.64 14.87 -4.36
N SER A 253 20.25 14.83 -5.64
CA SER A 253 20.05 16.00 -6.51
C SER A 253 18.58 16.26 -6.85
N GLY A 254 17.69 15.30 -6.58
CA GLY A 254 16.25 15.42 -6.87
C GLY A 254 15.45 14.29 -6.21
N ALA A 255 14.13 14.49 -6.12
CA ALA A 255 13.20 13.51 -5.56
C ALA A 255 11.96 13.35 -6.46
N ILE A 256 11.50 12.11 -6.62
CA ILE A 256 10.27 11.76 -7.31
C ILE A 256 9.37 10.94 -6.35
N ALA A 257 8.24 11.52 -5.96
CA ALA A 257 7.28 10.88 -5.04
C ALA A 257 5.98 10.57 -5.78
N LEU A 258 5.76 9.31 -6.14
CA LEU A 258 4.54 8.87 -6.82
C LEU A 258 3.50 8.40 -5.78
N SER A 259 2.35 9.05 -5.70
CA SER A 259 1.24 8.62 -4.84
C SER A 259 1.64 8.37 -3.38
N GLY A 260 2.46 9.24 -2.79
CA GLY A 260 2.87 9.14 -1.40
C GLY A 260 3.66 10.36 -0.92
N SER A 261 3.63 10.61 0.39
CA SER A 261 4.20 11.81 1.01
C SER A 261 4.53 11.56 2.48
N ALA A 262 5.61 12.16 3.00
CA ALA A 262 5.89 12.20 4.43
C ALA A 262 4.81 12.98 5.22
N VAL A 263 4.02 13.80 4.52
CA VAL A 263 2.90 14.57 5.08
C VAL A 263 1.62 13.70 5.21
N ALA A 264 1.62 12.44 4.79
CA ALA A 264 0.49 11.54 5.00
C ALA A 264 0.41 11.04 6.46
N GLY A 265 -0.81 10.81 6.98
CA GLY A 265 -1.03 10.32 8.36
C GLY A 265 -0.62 8.85 8.56
N TRP A 266 -0.51 8.09 7.47
CA TRP A 266 0.00 6.71 7.50
C TRP A 266 1.53 6.63 7.37
N ALA A 267 2.22 7.73 7.05
CA ALA A 267 3.67 7.73 6.77
C ALA A 267 4.54 7.88 8.03
N ILE A 268 4.31 8.94 8.82
CA ILE A 268 5.09 9.29 10.02
C ILE A 268 4.13 9.43 11.22
N HIS A 269 4.45 8.78 12.33
CA HIS A 269 3.75 8.97 13.61
C HIS A 269 3.97 10.37 14.17
N ARG A 270 2.88 11.10 14.45
CA ARG A 270 2.93 12.53 14.82
C ARG A 270 2.58 12.84 16.27
N GLN A 271 1.99 11.89 16.98
CA GLN A 271 1.55 12.13 18.35
C GLN A 271 2.75 12.08 19.29
N GLY A 272 3.38 13.24 19.47
CA GLY A 272 4.53 13.40 20.35
C GLY A 272 4.22 13.05 21.80
N GLY A 273 5.17 12.43 22.49
CA GLY A 273 5.08 12.11 23.91
C GLY A 273 4.32 10.82 24.26
N THR A 274 3.78 10.09 23.29
CA THR A 274 3.25 8.72 23.50
C THR A 274 3.94 7.75 22.53
N PRO A 275 4.54 6.65 23.03
CA PRO A 275 5.08 5.61 22.17
C PRO A 275 4.00 5.10 21.19
N PRO A 276 4.36 4.84 19.93
CA PRO A 276 3.42 4.31 18.96
C PRO A 276 3.02 2.86 19.30
N ASN A 277 1.98 2.36 18.65
CA ASN A 277 1.49 1.00 18.87
C ASN A 277 2.53 -0.09 18.54
N TRP A 278 3.52 0.22 17.71
CA TRP A 278 4.62 -0.68 17.37
C TRP A 278 5.91 -0.39 18.16
N ASP A 279 5.77 0.22 19.34
CA ASP A 279 6.83 0.22 20.34
C ASP A 279 7.07 -1.20 20.90
N MET A 280 8.34 -1.52 21.13
CA MET A 280 8.80 -2.82 21.64
C MET A 280 8.05 -3.26 22.90
N ALA A 281 7.78 -2.35 23.84
CA ALA A 281 7.09 -2.68 25.08
C ALA A 281 5.64 -3.12 24.80
N ASN A 282 4.94 -2.45 23.89
CA ASN A 282 3.58 -2.83 23.50
C ASN A 282 3.57 -4.17 22.76
N ILE A 283 4.51 -4.40 21.84
CA ILE A 283 4.65 -5.68 21.14
C ILE A 283 4.91 -6.82 22.13
N ALA A 284 5.75 -6.57 23.15
CA ALA A 284 6.02 -7.55 24.20
C ALA A 284 4.75 -7.95 24.97
N ASP A 285 3.80 -7.04 25.17
CA ASP A 285 2.52 -7.36 25.82
C ASP A 285 1.65 -8.31 25.00
N TYR A 286 1.64 -8.20 23.66
CA TYR A 286 0.95 -9.16 22.80
C TYR A 286 1.65 -10.51 22.78
N ILE A 287 2.99 -10.53 22.77
CA ILE A 287 3.78 -11.78 22.86
C ILE A 287 3.51 -12.49 24.19
N ARG A 288 3.48 -11.74 25.30
CA ARG A 288 3.22 -12.23 26.67
C ARG A 288 1.76 -12.59 26.94
N CYS A 289 0.85 -12.33 26.00
CA CYS A 289 -0.58 -12.54 26.20
C CYS A 289 -1.22 -11.62 27.25
N ASN A 290 -0.59 -10.49 27.56
CA ASN A 290 -1.21 -9.42 28.33
C ASN A 290 -2.27 -8.68 27.50
N LYS A 291 -2.12 -8.70 26.17
CA LYS A 291 -3.08 -8.19 25.19
C LYS A 291 -3.44 -9.27 24.19
N LEU A 292 -4.70 -9.27 23.77
CA LEU A 292 -5.21 -10.17 22.75
C LEU A 292 -5.40 -9.39 21.45
N ILE A 293 -5.10 -10.04 20.32
CA ILE A 293 -5.39 -9.51 18.98
C ILE A 293 -6.90 -9.59 18.74
N ASP A 294 -7.47 -8.59 18.08
CA ASP A 294 -8.89 -8.56 17.75
C ASP A 294 -9.30 -9.77 16.89
N GLU A 295 -10.51 -10.29 17.16
CA GLU A 295 -11.01 -11.48 16.48
C GLU A 295 -11.19 -11.25 14.97
N ALA A 296 -11.51 -10.02 14.54
CA ALA A 296 -11.63 -9.68 13.13
C ALA A 296 -10.27 -9.74 12.41
N ASP A 297 -9.22 -9.20 13.03
CA ASP A 297 -7.86 -9.21 12.45
C ASP A 297 -7.31 -10.64 12.38
N LEU A 298 -7.63 -11.46 13.40
CA LEU A 298 -7.35 -12.90 13.37
C LEU A 298 -8.08 -13.59 12.22
N HIS A 299 -9.38 -13.34 12.07
CA HIS A 299 -10.21 -13.96 11.05
C HIS A 299 -9.71 -13.63 9.64
N ASP A 300 -9.38 -12.37 9.38
CA ASP A 300 -8.91 -11.91 8.07
C ASP A 300 -7.54 -12.50 7.72
N THR A 301 -6.66 -12.67 8.71
CA THR A 301 -5.38 -13.38 8.54
C THR A 301 -5.63 -14.86 8.22
N LEU A 302 -6.51 -15.53 8.96
CA LEU A 302 -6.84 -16.96 8.78
C LEU A 302 -7.58 -17.26 7.46
N ALA A 303 -8.28 -16.28 6.88
CA ALA A 303 -9.02 -16.46 5.63
C ALA A 303 -8.10 -16.69 4.40
N GLN A 304 -6.80 -16.41 4.51
CA GLN A 304 -5.83 -16.50 3.41
C GLN A 304 -5.07 -17.84 3.38
N VAL A 305 -5.46 -18.79 4.22
CA VAL A 305 -4.66 -19.98 4.56
C VAL A 305 -5.40 -21.27 4.17
N PRO A 306 -4.70 -22.37 3.77
CA PRO A 306 -5.33 -23.65 3.46
C PRO A 306 -6.19 -24.21 4.61
N MET A 307 -7.26 -24.95 4.26
CA MET A 307 -8.23 -25.48 5.23
C MET A 307 -7.60 -26.40 6.30
N THR A 308 -6.61 -27.20 5.95
CA THR A 308 -5.90 -28.10 6.89
C THR A 308 -4.92 -27.37 7.83
N GLU A 309 -4.62 -26.11 7.52
CA GLU A 309 -3.97 -25.17 8.43
C GLU A 309 -4.97 -24.38 9.29
N ARG A 310 -6.28 -24.52 9.08
CA ARG A 310 -7.32 -23.95 9.96
C ARG A 310 -7.70 -24.91 11.10
N ASP A 311 -7.74 -26.21 10.81
CA ASP A 311 -8.28 -27.23 11.72
C ASP A 311 -7.28 -27.80 12.75
N ARG A 312 -6.00 -27.48 12.63
CA ARG A 312 -4.89 -28.02 13.47
C ARG A 312 -4.67 -27.29 14.81
N TRP A 313 -5.47 -26.28 15.17
CA TRP A 313 -5.06 -25.28 16.17
C TRP A 313 -5.66 -25.52 17.57
N HIS A 314 -4.94 -26.30 18.40
CA HIS A 314 -4.80 -26.00 19.84
C HIS A 314 -3.53 -25.15 20.02
N LYS A 315 -3.56 -23.89 19.58
CA LYS A 315 -2.45 -22.95 19.80
C LYS A 315 -2.64 -22.18 21.10
N HIS A 316 -1.56 -21.61 21.64
CA HIS A 316 -1.61 -20.74 22.81
C HIS A 316 -2.31 -19.41 22.46
N CYS A 317 -2.22 -18.39 23.31
CA CYS A 317 -2.81 -17.09 23.00
C CYS A 317 -2.18 -16.44 21.73
N ASN A 318 -2.98 -15.65 21.01
CA ASN A 318 -2.61 -14.93 19.79
C ASN A 318 -2.02 -15.82 18.67
N LEU A 319 -2.44 -17.09 18.57
CA LEU A 319 -1.94 -18.06 17.58
C LEU A 319 -0.44 -18.39 17.70
N GLN A 320 0.20 -18.05 18.82
CA GLN A 320 1.61 -18.31 19.06
C GLN A 320 1.86 -19.79 19.37
N GLU A 321 2.99 -20.31 18.87
CA GLU A 321 3.44 -21.67 19.16
C GLU A 321 4.22 -21.75 20.48
N ARG A 322 5.03 -20.71 20.76
CA ARG A 322 5.76 -20.57 22.02
C ARG A 322 5.99 -19.10 22.34
N ILE A 323 6.09 -18.80 23.63
CA ILE A 323 6.54 -17.50 24.14
C ILE A 323 8.03 -17.63 24.46
N PRO A 324 8.91 -16.73 24.00
CA PRO A 324 10.33 -16.76 24.36
C PRO A 324 10.51 -16.74 25.89
N GLU A 325 11.39 -17.61 26.42
CA GLU A 325 11.61 -17.73 27.87
C GLU A 325 12.04 -16.41 28.51
N CYS A 326 12.85 -15.62 27.79
CA CYS A 326 13.26 -14.30 28.25
C CYS A 326 12.11 -13.27 28.34
N LEU A 327 10.94 -13.53 27.75
CA LEU A 327 9.73 -12.70 27.90
C LEU A 327 8.68 -13.31 28.82
N SER A 328 8.70 -14.63 29.06
CA SER A 328 7.61 -15.37 29.73
C SER A 328 7.62 -15.28 31.27
N ASN A 329 8.66 -14.71 31.87
CA ASN A 329 8.79 -14.43 33.31
C ASN A 329 8.51 -15.61 34.26
N SER A 330 9.56 -16.36 34.63
CA SER A 330 9.51 -17.33 35.73
C SER A 330 9.67 -16.70 37.14
N ALA A 331 10.02 -15.40 37.25
CA ALA A 331 10.50 -14.79 38.49
C ALA A 331 9.81 -13.47 38.93
N GLY A 332 8.80 -12.98 38.20
CA GLY A 332 8.02 -11.79 38.61
C GLY A 332 8.75 -10.43 38.53
N GLN A 333 9.93 -10.36 37.90
CA GLN A 333 10.67 -9.11 37.71
C GLN A 333 10.33 -8.45 36.36
N SER A 334 10.11 -7.13 36.33
CA SER A 334 9.91 -6.38 35.08
C SER A 334 11.23 -6.20 34.34
N LEU A 335 11.32 -6.69 33.09
CA LEU A 335 12.49 -6.46 32.23
C LEU A 335 12.66 -4.96 31.96
N ASN A 336 13.90 -4.47 32.03
CA ASN A 336 14.22 -3.14 31.54
C ASN A 336 14.32 -3.12 29.99
N THR A 337 14.38 -1.92 29.39
CA THR A 337 14.43 -1.75 27.93
C THR A 337 15.59 -2.51 27.28
N ALA A 338 16.77 -2.51 27.89
CA ALA A 338 17.96 -3.17 27.33
C ALA A 338 17.83 -4.70 27.34
N GLU A 339 17.31 -5.28 28.42
CA GLU A 339 17.04 -6.71 28.55
C GLU A 339 15.98 -7.18 27.56
N MET A 340 14.89 -6.41 27.42
CA MET A 340 13.84 -6.69 26.46
C MET A 340 14.37 -6.63 25.03
N LEU A 341 15.15 -5.61 24.69
CA LEU A 341 15.75 -5.47 23.36
C LEU A 341 16.75 -6.60 23.06
N ALA A 342 17.53 -7.04 24.04
CA ALA A 342 18.40 -8.20 23.90
C ALA A 342 17.59 -9.48 23.60
N CYS A 343 16.45 -9.65 24.27
CA CYS A 343 15.55 -10.77 24.02
C CYS A 343 14.95 -10.74 22.60
N PHE A 344 14.49 -9.56 22.14
CA PHE A 344 14.00 -9.38 20.77
C PHE A 344 15.08 -9.69 19.71
N ARG A 345 16.33 -9.30 19.98
CA ARG A 345 17.46 -9.56 19.08
C ARG A 345 17.83 -11.04 18.95
N LEU A 346 17.81 -11.78 20.05
CA LEU A 346 18.38 -13.12 20.11
C LEU A 346 17.35 -14.26 20.10
N HIS A 347 16.13 -14.02 20.57
CA HIS A 347 15.18 -15.08 20.88
C HIS A 347 13.82 -14.96 20.18
N VAL A 348 13.46 -13.77 19.67
CA VAL A 348 12.24 -13.62 18.87
C VAL A 348 12.49 -14.18 17.47
N ASN A 349 11.77 -15.25 17.11
CA ASN A 349 11.85 -15.86 15.78
C ASN A 349 10.52 -15.66 15.04
N VAL A 350 10.53 -14.81 14.01
CA VAL A 350 9.32 -14.51 13.23
C VAL A 350 8.85 -15.70 12.39
N SER A 351 9.78 -16.58 12.00
CA SER A 351 9.49 -17.76 11.16
C SER A 351 8.72 -18.86 11.89
N GLU A 352 8.73 -18.91 13.22
CA GLU A 352 8.04 -19.95 14.01
C GLU A 352 6.55 -19.69 14.21
N SER A 353 6.10 -18.45 14.11
CA SER A 353 4.67 -18.12 14.26
C SER A 353 4.26 -17.06 13.23
N PRO A 354 4.40 -17.35 11.92
CA PRO A 354 4.20 -16.36 10.86
C PRO A 354 2.79 -15.77 10.88
N MET A 355 1.79 -16.56 11.29
CA MET A 355 0.40 -16.10 11.42
C MET A 355 0.20 -15.09 12.55
N PHE A 356 0.86 -15.31 13.71
CA PHE A 356 0.84 -14.34 14.81
C PHE A 356 1.41 -13.01 14.33
N TRP A 357 2.56 -13.03 13.68
CA TRP A 357 3.22 -11.80 13.24
C TRP A 357 2.46 -11.05 12.16
N ARG A 358 1.78 -11.76 11.26
CA ARG A 358 0.88 -11.15 10.26
C ARG A 358 -0.35 -10.52 10.90
N ALA A 359 -1.01 -11.23 11.82
CA ALA A 359 -2.15 -10.71 12.55
C ALA A 359 -1.76 -9.51 13.42
N LEU A 360 -0.60 -9.58 14.08
CA LEU A 360 -0.05 -8.50 14.88
C LEU A 360 0.30 -7.27 14.01
N ALA A 361 0.82 -7.49 12.80
CA ALA A 361 1.09 -6.40 11.88
C ALA A 361 -0.18 -5.67 11.45
N ALA A 362 -1.28 -6.40 11.24
CA ALA A 362 -2.59 -5.82 10.95
C ALA A 362 -3.15 -5.03 12.13
N GLU A 363 -3.15 -5.63 13.33
CA GLU A 363 -3.62 -5.04 14.59
C GLU A 363 -2.88 -3.73 14.93
N LEU A 364 -1.54 -3.76 14.89
CA LEU A 364 -0.72 -2.62 15.32
C LEU A 364 -0.45 -1.59 14.23
N GLY A 365 -0.62 -1.96 12.96
CA GLY A 365 -0.19 -1.16 11.81
C GLY A 365 1.31 -0.82 11.86
N VAL A 366 2.17 -1.82 12.13
CA VAL A 366 3.60 -1.71 12.54
C VAL A 366 4.58 -0.97 11.62
N SER A 367 4.10 -0.27 10.62
CA SER A 367 4.86 0.11 9.44
C SER A 367 5.12 1.59 9.27
N LYS A 368 4.82 2.42 10.28
CA LYS A 368 5.03 3.87 10.14
C LYS A 368 6.41 4.27 10.66
N MET A 369 6.96 5.31 10.05
CA MET A 369 8.15 6.00 10.54
C MET A 369 7.84 6.72 11.86
N VAL A 370 8.87 6.97 12.66
CA VAL A 370 8.81 7.76 13.90
C VAL A 370 9.73 8.96 13.81
N VAL A 371 9.44 10.02 14.57
CA VAL A 371 10.37 11.15 14.73
C VAL A 371 11.46 10.70 15.70
N ASP A 372 12.67 10.43 15.19
CA ASP A 372 13.81 9.95 15.98
C ASP A 372 14.81 11.06 16.33
N GLY A 373 14.62 12.27 15.78
CA GLY A 373 15.46 13.43 16.05
C GLY A 373 16.80 13.43 15.31
N GLU A 374 17.07 12.41 14.48
CA GLU A 374 18.33 12.27 13.74
C GLU A 374 18.07 12.12 12.23
N LEU A 375 17.41 11.03 11.83
CA LEU A 375 17.03 10.78 10.44
C LEU A 375 15.78 11.58 10.07
N ILE A 376 14.80 11.55 10.98
CA ILE A 376 13.51 12.24 10.86
C ILE A 376 13.41 13.16 12.07
N ILE A 377 13.67 14.44 11.82
CA ILE A 377 13.79 15.46 12.87
C ILE A 377 12.45 16.08 13.30
N ASP A 378 11.43 15.95 12.45
CA ASP A 378 10.10 16.51 12.68
C ASP A 378 9.06 15.72 11.86
N SER A 379 7.79 16.11 11.86
CA SER A 379 6.72 15.50 11.09
C SER A 379 5.81 16.53 10.42
N GLY A 380 4.95 16.06 9.51
CA GLY A 380 4.00 16.95 8.81
C GLY A 380 4.70 17.93 7.87
N THR A 381 4.08 19.09 7.65
CA THR A 381 4.62 20.13 6.77
C THR A 381 5.88 20.78 7.34
N GLU A 382 6.14 20.61 8.63
CA GLU A 382 7.20 21.32 9.35
C GLU A 382 8.54 20.66 9.04
N LEU A 383 8.55 19.33 8.96
CA LEU A 383 9.64 18.54 8.40
C LEU A 383 10.05 19.03 7.00
N VAL A 384 9.07 19.24 6.13
CA VAL A 384 9.32 19.67 4.74
C VAL A 384 9.87 21.11 4.71
N ARG A 385 9.26 22.03 5.45
CA ARG A 385 9.71 23.43 5.53
C ARG A 385 11.13 23.56 6.09
N ALA A 386 11.50 22.69 7.02
CA ALA A 386 12.83 22.70 7.63
C ALA A 386 13.92 22.12 6.70
N GLY A 387 13.58 21.18 5.82
CA GLY A 387 14.57 20.37 5.10
C GLY A 387 14.50 20.41 3.57
N ALA A 388 13.47 21.02 2.97
CA ALA A 388 13.32 21.13 1.52
C ALA A 388 14.52 21.82 0.89
N ARG A 389 15.14 21.15 -0.09
CA ARG A 389 16.41 21.60 -0.71
C ARG A 389 16.65 21.11 -2.13
N VAL A 390 16.09 19.97 -2.50
CA VAL A 390 16.20 19.39 -3.84
C VAL A 390 14.86 19.52 -4.58
N PRO A 391 14.84 19.66 -5.91
CA PRO A 391 13.59 19.69 -6.67
C PRO A 391 12.75 18.43 -6.43
N LEU A 392 11.43 18.62 -6.33
CA LEU A 392 10.45 17.55 -6.15
C LEU A 392 9.58 17.40 -7.40
N LEU A 393 9.45 16.19 -7.93
CA LEU A 393 8.37 15.80 -8.83
C LEU A 393 7.41 14.90 -8.06
N THR A 394 6.14 15.30 -7.92
CA THR A 394 5.16 14.55 -7.13
C THR A 394 3.79 14.53 -7.79
N GLY A 395 2.97 13.55 -7.47
CA GLY A 395 1.62 13.48 -7.99
C GLY A 395 0.83 12.32 -7.44
N VAL A 396 -0.43 12.26 -7.84
CA VAL A 396 -1.40 11.23 -7.43
C VAL A 396 -2.17 10.72 -8.64
N ALA A 397 -2.69 9.51 -8.56
CA ALA A 397 -3.64 8.99 -9.54
C ALA A 397 -4.98 9.70 -9.40
N ARG A 398 -5.78 9.73 -10.49
CA ARG A 398 -7.11 10.34 -10.50
C ARG A 398 -8.00 9.84 -9.37
N ARG A 399 -7.92 8.55 -9.04
CA ARG A 399 -8.61 7.89 -7.92
C ARG A 399 -7.76 6.78 -7.33
N GLU A 400 -6.93 7.13 -6.36
CA GLU A 400 -5.98 6.20 -5.70
C GLU A 400 -6.65 4.88 -5.30
N TRP A 401 -7.77 4.93 -4.59
CA TRP A 401 -8.47 3.74 -4.10
C TRP A 401 -9.57 3.18 -5.01
N ALA A 402 -9.59 3.49 -6.31
CA ALA A 402 -10.65 2.98 -7.21
C ALA A 402 -10.75 1.45 -7.28
N HIS A 403 -9.72 0.73 -6.83
CA HIS A 403 -9.69 -0.74 -6.78
C HIS A 403 -10.28 -1.34 -5.48
N LYS A 404 -10.54 -0.54 -4.43
CA LYS A 404 -11.16 -1.03 -3.17
C LYS A 404 -12.59 -1.51 -3.42
N LYS A 405 -13.02 -2.54 -2.70
CA LYS A 405 -14.33 -3.21 -2.85
C LYS A 405 -15.20 -3.00 -1.60
N PRO A 406 -16.52 -3.27 -1.62
CA PRO A 406 -17.38 -3.16 -0.43
C PRO A 406 -16.83 -3.90 0.81
N LEU A 407 -16.12 -5.01 0.62
CA LEU A 407 -15.45 -5.78 1.67
C LEU A 407 -14.53 -4.90 2.55
N PHE A 408 -13.77 -3.99 1.95
CA PHE A 408 -12.80 -3.14 2.64
C PHE A 408 -13.47 -2.15 3.61
N TYR A 409 -14.77 -1.91 3.43
CA TYR A 409 -15.57 -1.05 4.31
C TYR A 409 -16.45 -1.84 5.29
N LEU A 410 -16.20 -3.15 5.41
CA LEU A 410 -16.92 -4.10 6.26
C LEU A 410 -18.38 -4.38 5.86
N PHE A 411 -18.78 -4.02 4.63
CA PHE A 411 -20.16 -4.22 4.18
C PHE A 411 -20.56 -5.68 3.97
N TYR A 412 -19.60 -6.60 3.87
CA TYR A 412 -19.85 -8.04 3.80
C TYR A 412 -20.56 -8.61 5.04
N ARG A 413 -20.51 -7.90 6.17
CA ARG A 413 -21.13 -8.29 7.43
C ARG A 413 -22.65 -8.07 7.43
N TYR A 414 -23.18 -7.37 6.44
CA TYR A 414 -24.57 -6.95 6.42
C TYR A 414 -25.28 -7.48 5.17
N ALA A 415 -26.50 -8.02 5.36
CA ALA A 415 -27.34 -8.46 4.26
C ALA A 415 -27.84 -7.28 3.42
N ASN A 416 -28.19 -6.18 4.09
CA ASN A 416 -28.50 -4.87 3.51
C ASN A 416 -27.76 -3.82 4.35
N TYR A 417 -27.24 -2.77 3.70
CA TYR A 417 -26.56 -1.70 4.40
C TYR A 417 -27.52 -0.57 4.81
N SER A 418 -27.24 0.10 5.93
CA SER A 418 -28.01 1.25 6.41
C SER A 418 -27.20 2.54 6.34
N ARG A 419 -27.87 3.69 6.39
CA ARG A 419 -27.21 5.00 6.51
C ARG A 419 -26.23 5.04 7.69
N GLU A 420 -26.62 4.51 8.85
CA GLU A 420 -25.79 4.46 10.06
C GLU A 420 -24.47 3.70 9.83
N GLN A 421 -24.48 2.64 9.02
CA GLN A 421 -23.27 1.90 8.70
C GLN A 421 -22.34 2.68 7.76
N VAL A 422 -22.90 3.48 6.85
CA VAL A 422 -22.11 4.39 6.01
C VAL A 422 -21.54 5.54 6.85
N GLU A 423 -22.33 6.11 7.76
CA GLU A 423 -21.86 7.12 8.73
C GLU A 423 -20.73 6.56 9.60
N SER A 424 -20.86 5.33 10.08
CA SER A 424 -19.79 4.61 10.79
C SER A 424 -18.55 4.43 9.91
N ALA A 425 -18.69 4.10 8.63
CA ALA A 425 -17.56 3.99 7.71
C ALA A 425 -16.83 5.32 7.51
N VAL A 426 -17.58 6.41 7.30
CA VAL A 426 -17.01 7.77 7.20
C VAL A 426 -16.27 8.15 8.48
N ARG A 427 -16.89 7.91 9.65
CA ARG A 427 -16.29 8.19 10.95
C ARG A 427 -14.96 7.43 11.14
N ARG A 428 -14.91 6.14 10.79
CA ARG A 428 -13.66 5.36 10.84
C ARG A 428 -12.57 5.91 9.92
N ILE A 429 -12.92 6.37 8.71
CA ILE A 429 -11.94 6.98 7.79
C ILE A 429 -11.39 8.28 8.38
N VAL A 430 -12.22 9.09 9.03
CA VAL A 430 -11.75 10.30 9.74
C VAL A 430 -10.81 9.96 10.89
N GLU A 431 -11.14 8.95 11.70
CA GLU A 431 -10.30 8.50 12.82
C GLU A 431 -8.97 7.90 12.36
N ASN A 432 -9.02 6.98 11.40
CA ASN A 432 -7.84 6.21 10.98
C ASN A 432 -7.00 6.94 9.93
N GLY A 433 -7.61 7.81 9.14
CA GLY A 433 -6.92 8.61 8.12
C GLY A 433 -6.54 9.98 8.64
N PHE A 434 -7.53 10.86 8.86
CA PHE A 434 -7.29 12.27 9.15
C PHE A 434 -6.69 12.50 10.56
N ALA A 435 -7.19 11.83 11.60
CA ALA A 435 -6.69 12.06 12.97
C ALA A 435 -5.19 11.73 13.11
N ASN A 436 -4.71 10.77 12.33
CA ASN A 436 -3.29 10.41 12.27
C ASN A 436 -2.40 11.51 11.64
N THR A 437 -2.99 12.50 10.97
CA THR A 437 -2.25 13.67 10.45
C THR A 437 -2.01 14.76 11.51
N LEU A 438 -2.64 14.66 12.68
CA LEU A 438 -2.55 15.66 13.74
C LEU A 438 -1.51 15.27 14.78
N SER A 439 -0.88 16.28 15.39
CA SER A 439 0.07 16.10 16.50
C SER A 439 -0.61 15.80 17.84
N ALA A 440 -1.90 16.13 17.96
CA ALA A 440 -2.72 15.88 19.15
C ALA A 440 -3.91 14.98 18.83
N ARG A 441 -4.34 14.17 19.81
CA ARG A 441 -5.54 13.34 19.68
C ARG A 441 -6.79 14.21 19.69
N MET A 442 -7.69 13.96 18.74
CA MET A 442 -9.03 14.55 18.76
C MET A 442 -9.90 13.88 19.83
N THR A 443 -10.82 14.64 20.41
CA THR A 443 -11.88 14.05 21.23
C THR A 443 -13.00 13.46 20.38
N ASN A 444 -13.79 12.56 20.95
CA ASN A 444 -14.90 11.90 20.23
C ASN A 444 -15.88 12.92 19.63
N SER A 445 -16.20 14.00 20.34
CA SER A 445 -17.09 15.05 19.82
C SER A 445 -16.50 15.80 18.63
N THR A 446 -15.19 16.08 18.64
CA THR A 446 -14.48 16.66 17.50
C THR A 446 -14.46 15.71 16.31
N VAL A 447 -14.21 14.42 16.55
CA VAL A 447 -14.29 13.38 15.51
C VAL A 447 -15.68 13.35 14.89
N ASP A 448 -16.74 13.34 15.71
CA ASP A 448 -18.12 13.30 15.23
C ASP A 448 -18.48 14.56 14.42
N LEU A 449 -18.01 15.74 14.84
CA LEU A 449 -18.18 16.99 14.10
C LEU A 449 -17.54 16.91 12.71
N VAL A 450 -16.27 16.47 12.66
CA VAL A 450 -15.54 16.30 11.40
C VAL A 450 -16.19 15.23 10.54
N ALA A 451 -16.61 14.10 11.11
CA ALA A 451 -17.30 13.02 10.41
C ALA A 451 -18.62 13.50 9.80
N ASN A 452 -19.41 14.31 10.51
CA ASN A 452 -20.65 14.90 10.01
C ASN A 452 -20.41 15.87 8.85
N ALA A 453 -19.41 16.76 8.98
CA ALA A 453 -19.03 17.67 7.89
C ALA A 453 -18.54 16.89 6.65
N THR A 454 -17.74 15.84 6.88
CA THR A 454 -17.25 14.93 5.84
C THR A 454 -18.40 14.19 5.15
N PHE A 455 -19.36 13.67 5.93
CA PHE A 455 -20.53 12.99 5.41
C PHE A 455 -21.36 13.91 4.50
N LEU A 456 -21.62 15.14 4.94
CA LEU A 456 -22.30 16.14 4.10
C LEU A 456 -21.52 16.41 2.81
N ARG A 457 -20.19 16.50 2.88
CA ARG A 457 -19.36 16.80 1.72
C ARG A 457 -19.34 15.69 0.67
N TYR A 458 -19.26 14.43 1.11
CA TYR A 458 -19.02 13.29 0.20
C TYR A 458 -20.27 12.46 -0.11
N MET A 459 -21.26 12.45 0.79
CA MET A 459 -22.38 11.50 0.74
C MET A 459 -23.75 12.13 0.50
N GLN A 460 -23.86 13.47 0.46
CA GLN A 460 -25.15 14.19 0.37
C GLN A 460 -26.02 13.77 -0.83
N ASP A 461 -25.41 13.39 -1.95
CA ASP A 461 -26.11 13.12 -3.22
C ASP A 461 -26.33 11.62 -3.48
N VAL A 462 -26.09 10.75 -2.48
CA VAL A 462 -26.14 9.29 -2.64
C VAL A 462 -27.46 8.72 -2.11
N ASP A 463 -28.13 7.89 -2.91
CA ASP A 463 -29.29 7.11 -2.47
C ASP A 463 -28.84 5.79 -1.81
N PHE A 464 -28.84 5.77 -0.49
CA PHE A 464 -28.41 4.63 0.33
C PHE A 464 -29.34 3.40 0.23
N ALA A 465 -30.54 3.54 -0.34
CA ALA A 465 -31.45 2.41 -0.42
C ALA A 465 -31.04 1.41 -1.52
N TYR A 466 -30.35 1.86 -2.58
CA TYR A 466 -30.14 1.03 -3.78
C TYR A 466 -28.77 1.21 -4.48
N ASP A 467 -27.92 2.15 -4.09
CA ASP A 467 -26.69 2.46 -4.84
C ASP A 467 -25.39 2.10 -4.08
N MET A 468 -25.19 0.81 -3.81
CA MET A 468 -23.93 0.34 -3.20
C MET A 468 -22.68 0.74 -4.01
N PRO A 469 -22.67 0.64 -5.36
CA PRO A 469 -21.54 1.10 -6.16
C PRO A 469 -21.25 2.60 -5.96
N GLY A 470 -22.28 3.45 -5.92
CA GLY A 470 -22.14 4.89 -5.65
C GLY A 470 -21.59 5.16 -4.25
N VAL A 471 -22.11 4.49 -3.21
CA VAL A 471 -21.59 4.60 -1.84
C VAL A 471 -20.11 4.22 -1.78
N VAL A 472 -19.73 3.08 -2.39
CA VAL A 472 -18.32 2.66 -2.43
C VAL A 472 -17.46 3.67 -3.16
N ALA A 473 -17.90 4.18 -4.31
CA ALA A 473 -17.16 5.18 -5.06
C ALA A 473 -16.92 6.46 -4.24
N ARG A 474 -17.91 6.91 -3.45
CA ARG A 474 -17.74 8.07 -2.56
C ARG A 474 -16.82 7.80 -1.38
N LEU A 475 -16.85 6.59 -0.81
CA LEU A 475 -15.91 6.19 0.23
C LEU A 475 -14.48 6.09 -0.31
N GLN A 476 -14.32 5.57 -1.53
CA GLN A 476 -13.02 5.54 -2.23
C GLN A 476 -12.49 6.95 -2.45
N ASP A 477 -13.32 7.87 -2.96
CA ASP A 477 -12.94 9.27 -3.17
C ASP A 477 -12.49 9.89 -1.81
N LEU A 478 -13.33 9.77 -0.78
CA LEU A 478 -13.04 10.24 0.59
C LEU A 478 -11.69 9.74 1.13
N GLU A 479 -11.48 8.42 1.11
CA GLU A 479 -10.28 7.83 1.67
C GLU A 479 -9.04 8.17 0.84
N SER A 480 -9.16 8.22 -0.49
CA SER A 480 -8.07 8.62 -1.40
C SER A 480 -7.62 10.05 -1.12
N ASP A 481 -8.60 10.93 -0.88
CA ASP A 481 -8.37 12.34 -0.64
C ASP A 481 -7.62 12.59 0.67
N VAL A 482 -8.04 11.91 1.75
CA VAL A 482 -7.41 12.02 3.07
C VAL A 482 -6.00 11.42 3.08
N GLU A 483 -5.80 10.28 2.41
CA GLU A 483 -4.56 9.52 2.52
C GLU A 483 -3.48 9.96 1.53
N PHE A 484 -3.84 10.51 0.37
CA PHE A 484 -2.89 10.82 -0.71
C PHE A 484 -3.02 12.24 -1.25
N VAL A 485 -4.21 12.65 -1.68
CA VAL A 485 -4.40 13.91 -2.42
C VAL A 485 -4.11 15.12 -1.53
N ALA A 486 -4.73 15.20 -0.35
CA ALA A 486 -4.53 16.32 0.56
C ALA A 486 -3.11 16.38 1.13
N PRO A 487 -2.49 15.26 1.57
CA PRO A 487 -1.08 15.23 1.95
C PRO A 487 -0.12 15.67 0.84
N CYS A 488 -0.33 15.20 -0.40
CA CYS A 488 0.49 15.58 -1.55
C CYS A 488 0.44 17.10 -1.79
N GLN A 489 -0.76 17.69 -1.78
CA GLN A 489 -0.89 19.14 -1.91
C GLN A 489 -0.24 19.90 -0.75
N ALA A 490 -0.37 19.41 0.49
CA ALA A 490 0.25 20.05 1.65
C ALA A 490 1.78 20.04 1.59
N GLU A 491 2.37 18.95 1.08
CA GLU A 491 3.82 18.88 0.82
C GLU A 491 4.23 19.87 -0.27
N VAL A 492 3.50 19.94 -1.39
CA VAL A 492 3.74 20.91 -2.46
C VAL A 492 3.72 22.34 -1.91
N ASP A 493 2.72 22.68 -1.10
CA ASP A 493 2.60 24.00 -0.50
C ASP A 493 3.80 24.32 0.41
N ALA A 494 4.31 23.33 1.14
CA ALA A 494 5.51 23.47 1.96
C ALA A 494 6.79 23.65 1.13
N TYR A 495 6.94 22.95 0.01
CA TYR A 495 8.05 23.16 -0.93
C TYR A 495 8.01 24.56 -1.57
N VAL A 496 6.83 24.98 -2.03
CA VAL A 496 6.62 26.31 -2.62
C VAL A 496 6.94 27.41 -1.60
N ALA A 497 6.48 27.25 -0.36
CA ALA A 497 6.79 28.18 0.73
C ALA A 497 8.30 28.26 1.05
N SER A 498 9.04 27.18 0.78
CA SER A 498 10.49 27.09 0.97
C SER A 498 11.29 27.59 -0.25
N GLY A 499 10.62 28.00 -1.34
CA GLY A 499 11.27 28.46 -2.57
C GLY A 499 11.97 27.36 -3.37
N VAL A 500 11.64 26.09 -3.11
CA VAL A 500 12.23 24.93 -3.81
C VAL A 500 11.29 24.47 -4.93
N PRO A 501 11.78 24.18 -6.15
CA PRO A 501 10.92 23.79 -7.26
C PRO A 501 10.12 22.51 -6.98
N ALA A 502 8.80 22.57 -7.16
CA ALA A 502 7.90 21.42 -7.09
C ALA A 502 7.09 21.28 -8.39
N PHE A 503 7.18 20.13 -9.05
CA PHE A 503 6.44 19.78 -10.26
C PHE A 503 5.35 18.78 -9.89
N VAL A 504 4.09 19.15 -10.15
CA VAL A 504 2.93 18.40 -9.65
C VAL A 504 2.16 17.78 -10.81
N TYR A 505 1.69 16.54 -10.66
CA TYR A 505 0.80 15.91 -11.63
C TYR A 505 -0.41 15.19 -11.04
N SER A 506 -1.49 15.14 -11.82
CA SER A 506 -2.56 14.15 -11.71
C SER A 506 -2.38 13.12 -12.82
N PHE A 507 -2.31 11.84 -12.48
CA PHE A 507 -2.28 10.78 -13.47
C PHE A 507 -3.71 10.39 -13.85
N ASP A 508 -4.13 10.78 -15.05
CA ASP A 508 -5.53 10.67 -15.52
C ASP A 508 -5.68 9.67 -16.68
N PHE A 509 -4.59 8.99 -17.05
CA PHE A 509 -4.60 8.10 -18.21
C PHE A 509 -5.16 6.72 -17.86
N VAL A 510 -6.23 6.36 -18.55
CA VAL A 510 -6.88 5.06 -18.41
C VAL A 510 -6.55 4.17 -19.62
N PRO A 511 -5.99 2.97 -19.42
CA PRO A 511 -5.78 2.00 -20.49
C PRO A 511 -7.07 1.57 -21.19
N ARG A 512 -6.97 1.22 -22.48
CA ARG A 512 -8.13 0.73 -23.24
C ARG A 512 -8.30 -0.79 -23.19
N GLY A 513 -7.20 -1.53 -23.02
CA GLY A 513 -7.22 -3.00 -22.92
C GLY A 513 -8.05 -3.49 -21.74
N ASP A 514 -8.44 -4.77 -21.78
CA ASP A 514 -9.08 -5.42 -20.64
C ASP A 514 -8.06 -5.56 -19.51
N VAL A 515 -8.51 -5.35 -18.27
CA VAL A 515 -7.72 -5.68 -17.09
C VAL A 515 -7.96 -7.16 -16.78
N VAL A 516 -6.90 -7.93 -16.83
CA VAL A 516 -6.91 -9.36 -16.53
C VAL A 516 -6.25 -9.57 -15.17
N GLU A 517 -6.99 -10.12 -14.21
CA GLU A 517 -6.51 -10.51 -12.88
C GLU A 517 -6.30 -12.03 -12.86
N GLU A 518 -5.12 -12.50 -12.45
CA GLU A 518 -4.80 -13.92 -12.30
C GLU A 518 -4.47 -14.24 -10.85
N ASP A 519 -5.45 -14.73 -10.09
CA ASP A 519 -5.31 -15.03 -8.67
C ASP A 519 -5.18 -16.55 -8.43
N ARG A 520 -4.68 -16.95 -7.26
CA ARG A 520 -4.65 -18.35 -6.80
C ARG A 520 -5.35 -18.43 -5.45
N ARG A 521 -6.49 -19.13 -5.39
CA ARG A 521 -7.31 -19.21 -4.18
C ARG A 521 -7.51 -20.63 -3.69
N PHE A 522 -7.49 -20.79 -2.37
CA PHE A 522 -7.94 -22.01 -1.73
C PHE A 522 -9.45 -22.00 -1.58
N TYR A 523 -10.06 -23.12 -1.93
CA TYR A 523 -11.49 -23.30 -1.82
C TYR A 523 -11.73 -24.63 -1.13
N PRO A 524 -12.51 -24.66 -0.03
CA PRO A 524 -12.82 -25.87 0.74
C PRO A 524 -13.18 -27.09 -0.12
N MET A 525 -13.97 -26.87 -1.17
CA MET A 525 -14.48 -27.90 -2.07
C MET A 525 -13.40 -28.56 -2.94
N PHE A 526 -12.25 -27.90 -3.16
CA PHE A 526 -11.19 -28.36 -4.07
C PHE A 526 -9.93 -28.87 -3.32
N GLY A 527 -10.02 -29.02 -1.99
CA GLY A 527 -8.93 -29.54 -1.16
C GLY A 527 -7.74 -28.58 -1.02
N GLU A 528 -6.54 -29.14 -0.84
CA GLU A 528 -5.31 -28.39 -0.50
C GLU A 528 -4.63 -27.73 -1.70
N ARG A 529 -5.16 -27.89 -2.93
CA ARG A 529 -4.57 -27.26 -4.12
C ARG A 529 -5.24 -25.93 -4.39
N PRO A 530 -4.48 -24.83 -4.53
CA PRO A 530 -5.06 -23.56 -4.90
C PRO A 530 -5.57 -23.63 -6.34
N VAL A 531 -6.76 -23.09 -6.58
CA VAL A 531 -7.37 -22.96 -7.91
C VAL A 531 -6.91 -21.63 -8.52
N GLY A 532 -6.41 -21.69 -9.76
CA GLY A 532 -6.13 -20.50 -10.55
C GLY A 532 -7.44 -19.84 -10.98
N VAL A 533 -7.68 -18.61 -10.53
CA VAL A 533 -8.85 -17.81 -10.88
C VAL A 533 -8.38 -16.69 -11.80
N ARG A 534 -8.63 -16.84 -13.09
CA ARG A 534 -8.45 -15.76 -14.06
C ARG A 534 -9.75 -14.98 -14.19
N ARG A 535 -9.76 -13.73 -13.73
CA ARG A 535 -10.86 -12.79 -13.93
C ARG A 535 -10.50 -11.80 -15.03
N ARG A 536 -11.46 -11.53 -15.91
CA ARG A 536 -11.35 -10.46 -16.89
C ARG A 536 -12.38 -9.42 -16.52
N ASP A 537 -11.92 -8.25 -16.11
CA ASP A 537 -12.83 -7.15 -15.84
C ASP A 537 -13.29 -6.54 -17.15
N ARG A 538 -14.50 -6.90 -17.58
CA ARG A 538 -15.12 -6.35 -18.79
C ARG A 538 -15.85 -5.07 -18.41
N LYS A 539 -15.46 -3.96 -19.06
CA LYS A 539 -16.09 -2.64 -18.90
C LYS A 539 -17.62 -2.77 -18.98
N ARG A 540 -18.31 -2.57 -17.85
CA ARG A 540 -19.78 -2.49 -17.81
C ARG A 540 -20.21 -1.15 -18.42
N LYS A 541 -21.30 -1.17 -19.19
CA LYS A 541 -21.89 0.04 -19.79
C LYS A 541 -22.31 0.99 -18.66
N GLY A 542 -21.70 2.18 -18.59
CA GLY A 542 -21.99 3.19 -17.56
C GLY A 542 -20.97 3.27 -16.40
N HIS A 543 -19.93 2.43 -16.38
CA HIS A 543 -18.85 2.52 -15.40
C HIS A 543 -17.54 2.86 -16.12
N GLU A 544 -17.09 4.10 -16.01
CA GLU A 544 -15.75 4.49 -16.48
C GLU A 544 -14.70 4.00 -15.47
N GLN A 545 -13.60 3.43 -15.96
CA GLN A 545 -12.45 3.11 -15.12
C GLN A 545 -11.63 4.39 -14.97
N ASP A 546 -11.18 4.68 -13.76
CA ASP A 546 -10.25 5.77 -13.50
C ASP A 546 -8.84 5.22 -13.24
N ALA A 547 -7.85 6.07 -13.42
CA ALA A 547 -6.49 5.77 -13.01
C ALA A 547 -6.41 5.64 -11.48
N PHE A 548 -5.68 4.64 -11.00
CA PHE A 548 -5.62 4.29 -9.58
C PHE A 548 -4.20 4.06 -9.08
N HIS A 549 -4.08 3.80 -7.78
CA HIS A 549 -2.81 3.65 -7.07
C HIS A 549 -1.84 2.71 -7.78
N GLY A 550 -0.62 3.20 -8.00
CA GLY A 550 0.46 2.45 -8.65
C GLY A 550 0.35 2.29 -10.17
N LEU A 551 -0.68 2.83 -10.82
CA LEU A 551 -0.80 2.70 -12.28
C LEU A 551 0.28 3.49 -13.03
N ASP A 552 0.73 4.63 -12.51
CA ASP A 552 1.71 5.49 -13.17
C ASP A 552 3.09 4.84 -13.30
N HIS A 553 3.67 4.31 -12.21
CA HIS A 553 4.96 3.63 -12.27
C HIS A 553 4.92 2.35 -13.11
N ALA A 554 3.74 1.71 -13.21
CA ALA A 554 3.53 0.57 -14.09
C ALA A 554 3.66 0.91 -15.59
N PHE A 555 3.66 2.19 -15.98
CA PHE A 555 4.04 2.61 -17.35
C PHE A 555 5.55 2.84 -17.53
N ILE A 556 6.32 2.86 -16.44
CA ILE A 556 7.78 3.02 -16.43
C ILE A 556 8.46 1.65 -16.37
N PHE A 557 8.01 0.79 -15.47
CA PHE A 557 8.71 -0.47 -15.13
C PHE A 557 8.16 -1.71 -15.83
N THR A 558 6.96 -1.61 -16.38
CA THR A 558 6.23 -2.75 -16.96
C THR A 558 5.40 -2.30 -18.18
N GLU A 559 4.79 -3.23 -18.91
CA GLU A 559 3.80 -2.91 -19.96
C GLU A 559 2.37 -2.86 -19.37
N GLY A 560 2.17 -2.08 -18.30
CA GLY A 560 0.93 -2.06 -17.51
C GLY A 560 1.10 -2.74 -16.15
N TYR A 561 0.00 -3.11 -15.48
CA TYR A 561 0.04 -3.59 -14.10
C TYR A 561 1.07 -4.72 -13.86
N SER A 562 1.63 -4.70 -12.66
CA SER A 562 2.82 -5.43 -12.28
C SER A 562 2.57 -6.61 -11.35
N SER A 563 1.55 -6.49 -10.49
CA SER A 563 1.07 -7.57 -9.61
C SER A 563 0.34 -8.67 -10.40
N ASN A 564 -0.66 -9.32 -9.82
CA ASN A 564 -1.50 -10.31 -10.50
C ASN A 564 -2.43 -9.72 -11.58
N PHE A 565 -2.29 -8.44 -11.92
CA PHE A 565 -3.06 -7.75 -12.96
C PHE A 565 -2.17 -7.52 -14.18
N HIS A 566 -2.73 -7.58 -15.39
CA HIS A 566 -2.07 -7.09 -16.60
C HIS A 566 -3.08 -6.58 -17.62
N LEU A 567 -2.59 -5.79 -18.57
CA LEU A 567 -3.39 -5.23 -19.66
C LEU A 567 -3.33 -6.12 -20.90
N GLU A 568 -4.49 -6.48 -21.45
CA GLU A 568 -4.56 -7.30 -22.65
C GLU A 568 -5.62 -6.75 -23.65
N PRO A 569 -5.23 -6.28 -24.86
CA PRO A 569 -3.86 -6.04 -25.34
C PRO A 569 -3.27 -4.71 -24.84
N TYR A 570 -1.95 -4.64 -24.69
CA TYR A 570 -1.23 -3.37 -24.47
C TYR A 570 -1.16 -2.57 -25.78
N THR A 571 -1.95 -1.50 -25.87
CA THR A 571 -2.23 -0.83 -27.15
C THR A 571 -1.11 0.13 -27.57
N ARG A 572 -1.15 0.59 -28.83
CA ARG A 572 -0.25 1.65 -29.31
C ARG A 572 -0.38 2.96 -28.51
N ARG A 573 -1.57 3.25 -27.96
CA ARG A 573 -1.82 4.43 -27.11
C ARG A 573 -1.12 4.27 -25.76
N ASP A 574 -1.17 3.07 -25.19
CA ASP A 574 -0.52 2.77 -23.90
C ASP A 574 1.01 2.87 -24.04
N LYS A 575 1.59 2.32 -25.13
CA LYS A 575 3.00 2.51 -25.50
C LYS A 575 3.39 3.98 -25.71
N ALA A 576 2.47 4.81 -26.20
CA ALA A 576 2.72 6.24 -26.36
C ALA A 576 2.76 6.96 -25.01
N MET A 577 1.87 6.58 -24.07
CA MET A 577 1.91 7.10 -22.70
C MET A 577 3.20 6.67 -21.97
N SER A 578 3.58 5.39 -22.05
CA SER A 578 4.84 4.89 -21.46
C SER A 578 6.06 5.70 -21.94
N ARG A 579 6.17 5.94 -23.25
CA ARG A 579 7.25 6.76 -23.82
C ARG A 579 7.21 8.23 -23.39
N LEU A 580 6.01 8.80 -23.19
CA LEU A 580 5.86 10.17 -22.72
C LEU A 580 6.34 10.30 -21.28
N LEU A 581 5.82 9.45 -20.39
CA LEU A 581 6.16 9.44 -18.97
C LEU A 581 7.66 9.15 -18.77
N THR A 582 8.19 8.16 -19.49
CA THR A 582 9.62 7.85 -19.50
C THR A 582 10.48 9.07 -19.83
N ARG A 583 10.10 9.86 -20.84
CA ARG A 583 10.85 11.07 -21.20
C ARG A 583 10.76 12.15 -20.12
N MET A 584 9.59 12.33 -19.51
CA MET A 584 9.41 13.29 -18.42
C MET A 584 10.29 12.93 -17.22
N ILE A 585 10.27 11.65 -16.82
CA ILE A 585 11.08 11.15 -15.70
C ILE A 585 12.57 11.25 -16.01
N THR A 586 13.02 10.75 -17.15
CA THR A 586 14.45 10.78 -17.52
C THR A 586 14.98 12.21 -17.72
N ASN A 587 14.15 13.13 -18.23
CA ASN A 587 14.50 14.56 -18.28
C ASN A 587 14.64 15.14 -16.87
N PHE A 588 13.70 14.86 -15.96
CA PHE A 588 13.80 15.33 -14.57
C PHE A 588 15.03 14.76 -13.86
N VAL A 589 15.33 13.47 -14.05
CA VAL A 589 16.54 12.84 -13.49
C VAL A 589 17.81 13.47 -14.07
N ALA A 590 17.81 13.86 -15.34
CA ALA A 590 18.98 14.44 -16.01
C ALA A 590 19.20 15.93 -15.70
N THR A 591 18.14 16.73 -15.58
CA THR A 591 18.22 18.20 -15.54
C THR A 591 17.41 18.86 -14.44
N GLY A 592 16.63 18.11 -13.65
CA GLY A 592 15.70 18.66 -12.67
C GLY A 592 14.43 19.30 -13.25
N ASP A 593 14.15 19.10 -14.55
CA ASP A 593 12.98 19.63 -15.26
C ASP A 593 12.29 18.50 -16.06
N PRO A 594 11.01 18.18 -15.83
CA PRO A 594 10.30 17.12 -16.54
C PRO A 594 9.78 17.53 -17.92
N SER A 595 9.98 18.79 -18.34
CA SER A 595 9.49 19.31 -19.61
C SER A 595 9.99 18.49 -20.80
N THR A 596 9.14 18.32 -21.79
CA THR A 596 9.50 17.68 -23.06
C THR A 596 9.44 18.69 -24.20
N ARG A 597 9.99 18.36 -25.38
CA ARG A 597 9.96 19.24 -26.56
C ARG A 597 8.55 19.77 -26.91
N ASN A 598 7.50 19.00 -26.62
CA ASN A 598 6.12 19.32 -26.99
C ASN A 598 5.23 19.66 -25.79
N PHE A 599 5.78 19.70 -24.57
CA PHE A 599 5.03 19.99 -23.35
C PHE A 599 5.93 20.68 -22.34
N SER A 600 5.68 21.97 -22.11
CA SER A 600 6.33 22.74 -21.05
C SER A 600 5.62 22.46 -19.74
N TRP A 601 6.41 22.08 -18.74
CA TRP A 601 5.94 21.75 -17.40
C TRP A 601 6.69 22.61 -16.38
N PRO A 602 6.30 23.88 -16.22
CA PRO A 602 6.92 24.76 -15.23
C PRO A 602 6.64 24.27 -13.79
N PRO A 603 7.54 24.53 -12.82
CA PRO A 603 7.30 24.24 -11.43
C PRO A 603 6.20 25.13 -10.84
N CYS A 604 5.66 24.74 -9.69
CA CYS A 604 4.78 25.60 -8.88
C CYS A 604 5.58 26.78 -8.31
N GLY A 605 4.97 27.97 -8.28
CA GLY A 605 5.60 29.19 -7.77
C GLY A 605 4.61 30.08 -6.99
N ASN A 606 5.13 31.14 -6.38
CA ASN A 606 4.34 32.09 -5.58
C ASN A 606 3.22 32.73 -6.42
N GLY A 607 1.98 32.22 -6.27
CA GLY A 607 0.77 32.77 -6.87
C GLY A 607 0.22 32.04 -8.10
N THR A 608 0.90 31.01 -8.61
CA THR A 608 0.45 30.23 -9.79
C THR A 608 0.47 28.73 -9.50
N MET A 609 -0.33 28.28 -8.53
CA MET A 609 -0.54 26.85 -8.29
C MET A 609 -1.07 26.19 -9.57
N GLN A 610 -0.42 25.13 -10.02
CA GLN A 610 -0.77 24.43 -11.25
C GLN A 610 -0.23 23.00 -11.21
N HIS A 611 -0.88 22.09 -11.94
CA HIS A 611 -0.44 20.71 -12.06
C HIS A 611 -0.61 20.22 -13.49
N ALA A 612 0.19 19.24 -13.89
CA ALA A 612 0.03 18.55 -15.16
C ALA A 612 -1.02 17.44 -15.04
N SER A 613 -2.05 17.47 -15.88
CA SER A 613 -2.89 16.30 -16.14
C SER A 613 -2.17 15.39 -17.14
N LEU A 614 -1.68 14.25 -16.65
CA LEU A 614 -1.03 13.23 -17.46
C LEU A 614 -2.10 12.34 -18.10
N ASN A 615 -2.65 12.85 -19.19
CA ASN A 615 -3.44 12.11 -20.15
C ASN A 615 -2.84 12.27 -21.55
N MET A 616 -3.49 11.76 -22.59
CA MET A 616 -3.04 11.89 -23.98
C MET A 616 -3.99 12.81 -24.76
N PRO A 617 -3.57 14.04 -25.15
CA PRO A 617 -2.30 14.71 -24.82
C PRO A 617 -2.27 15.28 -23.39
N PRO A 618 -1.06 15.50 -22.81
CA PRO A 618 -0.92 16.10 -21.48
C PRO A 618 -1.30 17.57 -21.49
N LYS A 619 -1.78 18.09 -20.36
CA LYS A 619 -2.24 19.49 -20.24
C LYS A 619 -1.85 20.07 -18.88
N MET A 620 -1.52 21.36 -18.85
CA MET A 620 -1.39 22.10 -17.59
C MET A 620 -2.78 22.57 -17.12
N ILE A 621 -3.09 22.33 -15.86
CA ILE A 621 -4.31 22.75 -15.18
C ILE A 621 -3.93 23.78 -14.11
N ARG A 622 -4.68 24.89 -14.04
CA ARG A 622 -4.50 25.90 -13.00
C ARG A 622 -5.24 25.48 -11.73
N GLY A 623 -4.60 25.69 -10.60
CA GLY A 623 -5.12 25.41 -9.26
C GLY A 623 -4.51 24.16 -8.61
N PRO A 624 -4.86 23.92 -7.33
CA PRO A 624 -4.48 22.74 -6.59
C PRO A 624 -4.89 21.44 -7.29
N ILE A 625 -4.18 20.36 -6.99
CA ILE A 625 -4.55 19.05 -7.50
C ILE A 625 -5.94 18.64 -6.99
N HIS A 626 -6.81 18.21 -7.90
CA HIS A 626 -8.19 17.77 -7.59
C HIS A 626 -9.00 18.77 -6.72
N PHE A 627 -8.80 20.07 -6.93
CA PHE A 627 -9.59 21.12 -6.29
C PHE A 627 -11.11 20.85 -6.37
N PRO A 628 -11.90 21.14 -5.31
CA PRO A 628 -11.55 21.85 -4.07
C PRO A 628 -11.08 20.95 -2.92
N THR A 629 -10.83 19.67 -3.17
CA THR A 629 -10.69 18.69 -2.09
C THR A 629 -9.53 18.95 -1.13
N PRO A 630 -8.30 19.30 -1.58
CA PRO A 630 -7.23 19.60 -0.64
C PRO A 630 -7.56 20.76 0.30
N THR A 631 -8.27 21.79 -0.15
CA THR A 631 -8.71 22.93 0.68
C THR A 631 -9.62 22.47 1.80
N PHE A 632 -10.55 21.54 1.53
CA PHE A 632 -11.43 20.99 2.56
C PHE A 632 -10.61 20.32 3.68
N TRP A 633 -9.67 19.43 3.34
CA TRP A 633 -8.90 18.69 4.34
C TRP A 633 -7.79 19.50 5.01
N ASN A 634 -7.04 20.29 4.24
CA ASN A 634 -5.88 21.02 4.74
C ASN A 634 -6.25 22.33 5.43
N ASP A 635 -7.38 22.95 5.09
CA ASP A 635 -7.81 24.22 5.68
C ASP A 635 -9.04 24.04 6.56
N GLU A 636 -10.19 23.65 5.98
CA GLU A 636 -11.47 23.64 6.69
C GLU A 636 -11.50 22.64 7.85
N VAL A 637 -11.18 21.36 7.58
CA VAL A 637 -11.16 20.30 8.59
C VAL A 637 -10.04 20.55 9.62
N ARG A 638 -8.90 21.10 9.20
CA ARG A 638 -7.87 21.54 10.15
C ARG A 638 -8.34 22.67 11.07
N MET A 639 -9.19 23.58 10.61
CA MET A 639 -9.81 24.58 11.49
C MET A 639 -10.83 23.93 12.44
N LEU A 640 -11.68 23.02 11.95
CA LEU A 640 -12.64 22.30 12.77
C LEU A 640 -11.97 21.47 13.88
N SER A 641 -10.87 20.78 13.57
CA SER A 641 -10.11 20.00 14.55
C SER A 641 -9.43 20.86 15.62
N LYS A 642 -9.11 22.13 15.33
CA LYS A 642 -8.61 23.10 16.31
C LYS A 642 -9.72 23.72 17.15
N TYR A 643 -10.99 23.62 16.73
CA TYR A 643 -12.13 24.19 17.44
C TYR A 643 -12.46 23.31 18.66
N GLN A 644 -11.63 23.45 19.69
CA GLN A 644 -11.80 22.85 21.00
C GLN A 644 -11.36 23.83 22.08
N MET A 645 -12.04 24.98 22.19
CA MET A 645 -11.86 25.92 23.31
C MET A 645 -13.21 26.53 23.75
N ALA A 646 -14.07 25.71 24.35
CA ALA A 646 -15.12 26.14 25.30
C ALA A 646 -15.77 24.94 26.01
N ASP A 647 -14.98 23.98 26.51
CA ASP A 647 -15.50 23.16 27.61
C ASP A 647 -14.38 22.66 28.55
N PRO A 648 -14.09 23.40 29.63
CA PRO A 648 -13.27 22.92 30.74
C PRO A 648 -13.95 21.82 31.56
N SER A 649 -15.18 21.41 31.24
CA SER A 649 -15.96 20.43 31.99
C SER A 649 -15.94 19.04 31.36
N GLY A 650 -14.74 18.50 31.14
CA GLY A 650 -14.50 17.08 30.89
C GLY A 650 -14.90 16.12 32.04
N ARG A 651 -15.81 16.54 32.92
CA ARG A 651 -16.52 15.71 33.92
C ARG A 651 -17.99 16.10 34.14
N ALA A 652 -18.57 16.98 33.32
CA ALA A 652 -19.95 17.42 33.56
C ALA A 652 -20.78 17.51 32.27
N ASN A 653 -20.87 16.45 31.47
CA ASN A 653 -22.00 16.40 30.51
C ASN A 653 -22.48 15.03 30.00
N GLU A 654 -22.20 13.93 30.71
CA GLU A 654 -23.06 12.72 30.60
C GLU A 654 -24.22 12.75 31.60
N GLN A 655 -24.16 13.61 32.63
CA GLN A 655 -25.23 13.80 33.61
C GLN A 655 -26.19 14.95 33.27
N ALA A 656 -25.75 16.02 32.59
CA ALA A 656 -26.61 17.17 32.31
C ALA A 656 -27.53 16.97 31.09
N VAL A 657 -27.29 15.96 30.25
CA VAL A 657 -28.22 15.53 29.19
C VAL A 657 -29.34 14.63 29.74
N ASN A 658 -29.25 14.16 30.99
CA ASN A 658 -30.18 13.19 31.58
C ASN A 658 -30.97 13.66 32.80
N GLU A 659 -30.79 14.89 33.29
CA GLU A 659 -31.62 15.42 34.37
C GLU A 659 -32.75 16.30 33.85
N LEU A 660 -33.83 15.64 33.42
CA LEU A 660 -35.14 16.29 33.30
C LEU A 660 -35.47 16.99 34.64
N THR A 661 -35.89 18.24 34.57
CA THR A 661 -36.36 19.02 35.73
C THR A 661 -37.48 18.28 36.46
N TYR A 662 -37.73 18.59 37.73
CA TYR A 662 -38.79 17.91 38.51
C TYR A 662 -40.17 18.00 37.83
N GLU A 663 -40.47 19.14 37.21
CA GLU A 663 -41.71 19.33 36.45
C GLU A 663 -41.75 18.46 35.19
N GLU A 664 -40.66 18.38 34.43
CA GLU A 664 -40.56 17.50 33.26
C GLU A 664 -40.64 16.02 33.63
N ARG A 665 -40.10 15.61 34.80
CA ARG A 665 -40.24 14.23 35.32
C ARG A 665 -41.70 13.90 35.65
N VAL A 666 -42.45 14.86 36.20
CA VAL A 666 -43.88 14.68 36.48
C VAL A 666 -44.66 14.57 35.17
N GLN A 667 -44.36 15.43 34.19
CA GLN A 667 -44.98 15.37 32.87
C GLN A 667 -44.65 14.08 32.12
N LEU A 668 -43.40 13.60 32.15
CA LEU A 668 -43.01 12.35 31.51
C LEU A 668 -43.67 11.12 32.17
N ARG A 669 -43.88 11.15 33.49
CA ARG A 669 -44.64 10.10 34.21
C ARG A 669 -46.12 10.13 33.84
N ALA A 670 -46.71 11.32 33.70
CA ALA A 670 -48.08 11.47 33.21
C ALA A 670 -48.21 10.97 31.76
N TYR A 671 -47.25 11.32 30.89
CA TYR A 671 -47.22 10.90 29.50
C TYR A 671 -47.01 9.39 29.37
N LYS A 672 -46.10 8.77 30.14
CA LYS A 672 -45.94 7.32 30.17
C LYS A 672 -47.20 6.61 30.64
N ARG A 673 -47.90 7.14 31.65
CA ARG A 673 -49.19 6.57 32.11
C ARG A 673 -50.28 6.69 31.04
N ALA A 674 -50.38 7.83 30.38
CA ALA A 674 -51.31 8.03 29.27
C ALA A 674 -50.97 7.11 28.08
N TRP A 675 -49.68 6.93 27.78
CA TRP A 675 -49.18 6.04 26.74
C TRP A 675 -49.50 4.58 27.04
N TYR A 676 -49.25 4.10 28.27
CA TYR A 676 -49.62 2.74 28.67
C TYR A 676 -51.14 2.54 28.69
N ALA A 677 -51.92 3.54 29.10
CA ALA A 677 -53.38 3.49 29.04
C ALA A 677 -53.90 3.41 27.59
N LEU A 678 -53.29 4.15 26.66
CA LEU A 678 -53.60 4.10 25.23
C LEU A 678 -53.31 2.71 24.66
N TRP A 679 -52.14 2.14 24.94
CA TRP A 679 -51.79 0.80 24.45
C TRP A 679 -52.63 -0.30 25.10
N ALA A 680 -53.02 -0.17 26.37
CA ALA A 680 -53.98 -1.08 27.01
C ALA A 680 -55.37 -1.00 26.34
N PHE A 681 -55.82 0.20 25.96
CA PHE A 681 -57.07 0.39 25.23
C PHE A 681 -57.02 -0.19 23.82
N VAL A 682 -55.93 0.03 23.09
CA VAL A 682 -55.70 -0.58 21.76
C VAL A 682 -55.68 -2.11 21.86
N PHE A 683 -55.01 -2.67 22.88
CA PHE A 683 -55.00 -4.10 23.13
C PHE A 683 -56.40 -4.64 23.46
N ALA A 684 -57.18 -3.93 24.27
CA ALA A 684 -58.56 -4.32 24.58
C ALA A 684 -59.44 -4.35 23.32
N ILE A 685 -59.34 -3.33 22.45
CA ILE A 685 -60.06 -3.30 21.17
C ILE A 685 -59.62 -4.45 20.26
N ALA A 686 -58.31 -4.68 20.14
CA ALA A 686 -57.77 -5.78 19.32
C ALA A 686 -58.27 -7.14 19.81
N LEU A 687 -58.34 -7.35 21.13
CA LEU A 687 -58.85 -8.57 21.74
C LEU A 687 -60.36 -8.74 21.52
N LEU A 688 -61.12 -7.64 21.53
CA LEU A 688 -62.55 -7.62 21.24
C LEU A 688 -62.82 -7.94 19.76
N ILE A 689 -62.06 -7.35 18.84
CA ILE A 689 -62.12 -7.66 17.40
C ILE A 689 -61.73 -9.12 17.15
N TRP A 690 -60.66 -9.60 17.79
CA TRP A 690 -60.23 -10.98 17.67
C TRP A 690 -61.30 -11.96 18.17
N LEU A 691 -61.92 -11.69 19.32
CA LEU A 691 -63.05 -12.49 19.84
C LEU A 691 -64.26 -12.45 18.90
N LEU A 692 -64.57 -11.30 18.30
CA LEU A 692 -65.66 -11.19 17.31
C LEU A 692 -65.36 -11.99 16.05
N ILE A 693 -64.12 -11.97 15.56
CA ILE A 693 -63.67 -12.78 14.42
C ILE A 693 -63.74 -14.26 14.77
N VAL A 694 -63.24 -14.68 15.94
CA VAL A 694 -63.32 -16.08 16.38
C VAL A 694 -64.77 -16.53 16.50
N CYS A 695 -65.66 -15.72 17.09
CA CYS A 695 -67.10 -16.01 17.15
C CYS A 695 -67.73 -16.11 15.75
N ALA A 696 -67.36 -15.21 14.82
CA ALA A 696 -67.83 -15.25 13.44
C ALA A 696 -67.33 -16.50 12.70
N VAL A 697 -66.06 -16.88 12.88
CA VAL A 697 -65.44 -18.08 12.29
C VAL A 697 -66.04 -19.34 12.89
N CYS A 698 -66.26 -19.41 14.21
CA CYS A 698 -66.92 -20.54 14.86
C CYS A 698 -68.40 -20.65 14.43
N HIS A 699 -69.10 -19.53 14.27
CA HIS A 699 -70.47 -19.50 13.75
C HIS A 699 -70.53 -19.93 12.28
N TRP A 700 -69.57 -19.48 11.46
CA TRP A 700 -69.45 -19.86 10.05
C TRP A 700 -69.07 -21.34 9.88
N SER A 701 -68.13 -21.84 10.68
CA SER A 701 -67.71 -23.25 10.73
C SER A 701 -68.86 -24.17 11.14
N ARG A 702 -69.70 -23.77 12.12
CA ARG A 702 -70.90 -24.53 12.48
C ARG A 702 -71.98 -24.52 11.39
N ARG A 703 -72.04 -23.47 10.56
CA ARG A 703 -72.96 -23.38 9.40
C ARG A 703 -72.48 -24.15 8.17
N HIS A 704 -71.23 -24.59 8.11
CA HIS A 704 -70.64 -25.27 6.94
C HIS A 704 -70.09 -26.66 7.26
N ASN A 705 -70.66 -27.37 8.24
CA ASN A 705 -70.45 -28.81 8.40
C ASN A 705 -71.34 -29.62 7.43
N GLY A 706 -71.11 -29.40 6.14
CA GLY A 706 -71.83 -30.10 5.09
C GLY A 706 -71.34 -29.77 3.69
N ARG A 707 -70.06 -30.05 3.39
CA ARG A 707 -69.59 -30.71 2.14
C ARG A 707 -68.11 -30.47 1.86
N SER A 708 -67.46 -31.60 1.54
CA SER A 708 -66.22 -31.79 0.78
C SER A 708 -64.88 -31.56 1.46
N ALA A 709 -64.11 -32.65 1.50
CA ALA A 709 -62.69 -32.74 1.76
C ALA A 709 -61.86 -32.05 0.66
N TYR A 710 -60.71 -31.52 1.04
CA TYR A 710 -59.61 -31.24 0.12
C TYR A 710 -58.41 -32.10 0.53
N ASP A 711 -58.03 -32.95 -0.40
CA ASP A 711 -57.11 -34.08 -0.33
C ASP A 711 -55.79 -33.67 -1.02
N ASN A 712 -55.06 -32.69 -0.48
CA ASN A 712 -53.97 -32.06 -1.24
C ASN A 712 -52.76 -31.59 -0.40
N ILE A 713 -52.43 -32.22 0.72
CA ILE A 713 -51.13 -31.97 1.37
C ILE A 713 -50.47 -33.31 1.74
N VAL A 714 -49.51 -33.71 0.91
CA VAL A 714 -48.53 -34.74 1.24
C VAL A 714 -47.38 -34.07 1.97
N VAL A 715 -47.16 -34.44 3.23
CA VAL A 715 -45.92 -34.15 3.96
C VAL A 715 -45.11 -35.43 3.96
N ASN A 716 -44.04 -35.47 3.16
CA ASN A 716 -43.04 -36.53 3.28
C ASN A 716 -42.11 -36.21 4.45
N ARG A 717 -41.73 -37.27 5.18
CA ARG A 717 -40.81 -37.24 6.31
C ARG A 717 -39.38 -37.45 5.84
#